data_AF-A0A2U3E0Y1-F1
#
_entry.id   AF-A0A2U3E0Y1-F1
#
_cell.length_a   1.000
_cell.length_b   1.000
_cell.length_c   1.000
_cell.angle_alpha   90.00
_cell.angle_beta   90.00
_cell.angle_gamma   90.00
#
_symmetry.space_group_name_H-M   'P 1'
#
loop_
_entity.id
_entity.type
_entity.pdbx_description
1 polymer ?
#
loop_
_entity_poly.entity_id
_entity_poly.type
_entity_poly.pdbx_seq_one_letter_code
_entity_poly.pdbx_strand_id
1 'polypeptide(L)'
;MQAHAIPTYTAMPNSRRDGASPCRPHILSGFARSDRGAAIGANAATGSIPTEISSSLSAHEPVKSGSIRSSIMESRPAQSRESDADAAAVAANPDYDLSQPVSSAVGLRQGLTSYGDAHFSLFLRKVFIKALGYSDDALARPIVGIINTHSGFNPCHANVPQLIDAVKRGVQLAGGLAVDFPTISLHEAFSSPTSMFLRNLMSMDTEEMIRAQPCDVVVAIGGCDKTVPAQLMGGLSANKPLLPLLTGPMMPGSHRGERIGACTDCRSNWARFRAGTIDIEDVSAVNDELAPTVGTCGVMGTASTMACVVAALGLIPLAAGPSAPAVSAARLRVAEETGRNAVRMCGDIDTWRPQRVLTKESFLNAITVLQAIGGSTNAAVHLMAIVGRHPDVSGAITLDTIDEIGRRTPLLVDLKPSGENYMTDFHNSGGMLALLHQLKPLLELGAMTYTGRTLGEELALQSPIPVPQHLSCIQPFSEPLYPASSLVVLKGNLAPGGSVMKASASKDRRLLRHRGRAVVFAGSADLARRIDDPALDVTPDSVLVLQNIGPVGNPGMPEAGLIPIPRKLAEQGVLDMLRVSDGRMSGTAGGTIALHISPESADPTSVLGIVRDGDMVVCDAEKRLLEVEISDAEITSRIEARQARLKTETPWLTREKTRGYRGLYMRSVNQAQYGADFDFLTAAGPSK
;
A
#
# COMPACT_ATOMS: atom_id res chain seq x y z
N MET A 1 12.42 67.26 -23.26
CA MET A 1 12.62 68.08 -24.48
C MET A 1 13.68 67.42 -25.33
N GLN A 2 13.39 67.19 -26.62
CA GLN A 2 14.31 66.95 -27.77
C GLN A 2 15.37 65.81 -27.69
N ALA A 3 15.79 65.15 -28.78
CA ALA A 3 15.11 64.69 -30.01
C ALA A 3 16.12 63.98 -30.97
N HIS A 4 15.72 62.84 -31.58
CA HIS A 4 16.25 62.24 -32.85
C HIS A 4 17.75 61.79 -32.90
N ALA A 5 18.22 60.90 -33.79
CA ALA A 5 17.63 60.19 -34.95
C ALA A 5 18.22 58.76 -35.19
N ILE A 6 17.62 57.99 -36.12
CA ILE A 6 18.06 56.68 -36.68
C ILE A 6 18.25 56.88 -38.21
N PRO A 7 19.16 56.17 -38.96
CA PRO A 7 18.78 54.98 -39.77
C PRO A 7 19.91 53.89 -39.90
N THR A 8 19.67 52.58 -39.65
CA THR A 8 19.31 51.47 -40.60
C THR A 8 20.27 51.14 -41.78
N TYR A 9 20.74 49.88 -41.92
CA TYR A 9 20.29 48.88 -42.95
C TYR A 9 21.10 47.54 -43.05
N THR A 10 20.38 46.41 -43.10
CA THR A 10 20.58 45.10 -43.81
C THR A 10 21.78 44.11 -43.67
N ALA A 11 21.36 42.84 -43.44
CA ALA A 11 21.52 41.64 -44.31
C ALA A 11 22.43 40.45 -43.87
N MET A 12 21.85 39.24 -44.01
CA MET A 12 22.50 37.92 -43.94
C MET A 12 23.21 37.57 -45.28
N PRO A 13 23.96 36.45 -45.37
CA PRO A 13 23.30 35.19 -45.79
C PRO A 13 23.82 33.88 -45.13
N ASN A 14 23.03 32.82 -45.34
CA ASN A 14 23.35 31.42 -45.03
C ASN A 14 24.56 30.85 -45.79
N SER A 15 25.19 29.83 -45.23
CA SER A 15 25.61 28.65 -46.02
C SER A 15 25.60 27.35 -45.18
N ARG A 16 24.95 26.30 -45.70
CA ARG A 16 25.06 24.92 -45.20
C ARG A 16 26.30 24.23 -45.80
N ARG A 17 26.84 23.21 -45.13
CA ARG A 17 27.05 21.84 -45.67
C ARG A 17 27.70 20.88 -44.65
N ASP A 18 27.05 19.74 -44.49
CA ASP A 18 27.55 18.36 -44.47
C ASP A 18 28.90 18.01 -43.79
N GLY A 19 28.85 17.09 -42.83
CA GLY A 19 30.02 16.39 -42.28
C GLY A 19 29.60 15.34 -41.25
N ALA A 20 29.91 14.06 -41.49
CA ALA A 20 29.44 12.95 -40.66
C ALA A 20 30.35 12.65 -39.44
N SER A 21 29.73 12.04 -38.43
CA SER A 21 30.32 11.31 -37.28
C SER A 21 31.38 10.24 -37.66
N PRO A 22 32.04 9.53 -36.70
CA PRO A 22 32.34 9.84 -35.28
C PRO A 22 33.81 9.53 -34.88
N CYS A 23 34.27 9.96 -33.68
CA CYS A 23 34.95 9.08 -32.70
C CYS A 23 35.42 9.77 -31.39
N ARG A 24 35.08 9.10 -30.28
CA ARG A 24 35.71 8.89 -28.94
C ARG A 24 36.95 9.68 -28.42
N PRO A 25 37.17 9.67 -27.08
CA PRO A 25 37.76 10.80 -26.34
C PRO A 25 39.28 10.76 -26.15
N HIS A 26 39.82 11.91 -25.73
CA HIS A 26 41.22 12.08 -25.36
C HIS A 26 41.63 11.35 -24.06
N ILE A 27 42.81 10.74 -24.15
CA ILE A 27 43.62 10.19 -23.06
C ILE A 27 44.59 11.28 -22.57
N LEU A 28 45.11 11.13 -21.34
CA LEU A 28 46.51 11.32 -20.87
C LEU A 28 46.46 11.70 -19.37
N SER A 29 47.31 11.26 -18.44
CA SER A 29 48.44 10.29 -18.36
C SER A 29 48.98 10.41 -16.92
N GLY A 30 49.34 9.34 -16.19
CA GLY A 30 50.73 8.83 -16.06
C GLY A 30 51.41 9.40 -14.78
N PHE A 31 52.33 8.80 -14.01
CA PHE A 31 53.21 7.60 -14.00
C PHE A 31 53.38 7.18 -12.49
N ALA A 32 53.92 6.04 -12.02
CA ALA A 32 54.27 4.68 -12.51
C ALA A 32 54.52 3.75 -11.28
N ARG A 33 54.41 2.41 -11.38
CA ARG A 33 55.48 1.36 -11.36
C ARG A 33 56.68 1.63 -10.41
N SER A 34 57.24 0.67 -9.65
CA SER A 34 57.39 -0.81 -9.79
C SER A 34 57.81 -1.43 -8.42
N ASP A 35 58.01 -2.74 -8.18
CA ASP A 35 57.51 -4.05 -8.65
C ASP A 35 58.30 -5.15 -7.87
N ARG A 36 57.70 -6.32 -7.59
CA ARG A 36 58.31 -7.60 -7.09
C ARG A 36 58.85 -7.75 -5.65
N GLY A 37 58.67 -8.96 -5.11
CA GLY A 37 59.50 -9.57 -4.04
C GLY A 37 58.71 -10.51 -3.11
N ALA A 38 58.96 -11.83 -3.13
CA ALA A 38 58.25 -12.82 -2.31
C ALA A 38 59.15 -13.46 -1.24
N ALA A 39 58.60 -13.84 -0.07
CA ALA A 39 59.00 -15.03 0.71
C ALA A 39 58.27 -15.15 2.08
N ILE A 40 57.77 -16.37 2.37
CA ILE A 40 57.92 -17.17 3.62
C ILE A 40 57.70 -16.49 4.99
N GLY A 41 56.84 -17.08 5.83
CA GLY A 41 56.94 -16.92 7.29
C GLY A 41 55.68 -17.26 8.08
N ALA A 42 55.53 -18.50 8.56
CA ALA A 42 54.62 -18.83 9.65
C ALA A 42 55.39 -18.85 10.97
N ASN A 43 54.83 -18.32 12.07
CA ASN A 43 55.04 -18.91 13.39
C ASN A 43 54.05 -18.41 14.45
N ALA A 44 53.86 -19.26 15.48
CA ALA A 44 53.08 -18.99 16.68
C ALA A 44 53.98 -18.73 17.89
N ALA A 45 53.42 -18.10 18.92
CA ALA A 45 53.97 -18.02 20.29
C ALA A 45 52.77 -17.77 21.25
N THR A 46 52.27 -18.77 21.99
CA THR A 46 52.72 -19.29 23.30
C THR A 46 52.49 -18.37 24.50
N GLY A 47 51.70 -18.86 25.47
CA GLY A 47 51.54 -18.33 26.82
C GLY A 47 51.00 -19.45 27.73
N SER A 48 51.68 -19.73 28.83
CA SER A 48 51.60 -21.00 29.57
C SER A 48 50.78 -20.97 30.87
N ILE A 49 50.45 -22.18 31.35
CA ILE A 49 49.74 -22.53 32.60
C ILE A 49 50.51 -22.08 33.86
N PRO A 50 49.86 -22.04 35.05
CA PRO A 50 50.26 -23.01 36.09
C PRO A 50 49.11 -23.74 36.80
N THR A 51 49.47 -24.86 37.45
CA THR A 51 48.64 -25.91 38.09
C THR A 51 48.34 -25.68 39.58
N GLU A 52 47.22 -26.25 40.08
CA GLU A 52 47.07 -26.90 41.41
C GLU A 52 45.80 -27.80 41.39
N ILE A 53 45.90 -29.14 41.45
CA ILE A 53 45.87 -30.05 42.62
C ILE A 53 44.54 -30.08 43.41
N SER A 54 43.77 -31.18 43.28
CA SER A 54 43.10 -31.91 44.39
C SER A 54 42.53 -33.25 43.90
N SER A 55 42.45 -34.26 44.76
CA SER A 55 42.17 -35.67 44.41
C SER A 55 41.23 -36.38 45.39
N SER A 56 40.49 -37.38 44.92
CA SER A 56 39.94 -38.46 45.77
C SER A 56 39.54 -39.71 44.97
N LEU A 57 40.03 -40.89 45.39
CA LEU A 57 39.61 -42.24 44.95
C LEU A 57 38.27 -42.64 45.65
N SER A 58 37.58 -43.78 45.48
CA SER A 58 37.81 -45.15 44.92
C SER A 58 36.41 -45.83 44.65
N ALA A 59 36.17 -47.10 44.26
CA ALA A 59 36.98 -48.32 44.05
C ALA A 59 36.27 -49.38 43.15
N HIS A 60 37.05 -50.32 42.59
CA HIS A 60 36.95 -51.81 42.62
C HIS A 60 35.69 -52.52 43.18
N GLU A 61 35.24 -53.73 42.79
CA GLU A 61 35.50 -54.82 41.79
C GLU A 61 34.58 -56.02 42.24
N PRO A 62 34.62 -57.33 41.80
CA PRO A 62 35.38 -58.04 40.76
C PRO A 62 34.54 -59.01 39.83
N VAL A 63 35.24 -59.90 39.12
CA VAL A 63 34.85 -60.76 37.97
C VAL A 63 34.83 -62.28 38.32
N LYS A 64 34.08 -63.12 37.56
CA LYS A 64 34.39 -64.52 37.06
C LYS A 64 33.09 -65.32 36.72
N SER A 65 33.01 -66.36 35.88
CA SER A 65 33.91 -67.03 34.89
C SER A 65 33.15 -68.17 34.14
N GLY A 66 33.58 -68.62 32.93
CA GLY A 66 33.16 -69.95 32.43
C GLY A 66 33.35 -70.31 30.93
N SER A 67 34.43 -71.04 30.61
CA SER A 67 34.58 -72.18 29.62
C SER A 67 33.92 -72.11 28.22
N ILE A 68 34.63 -71.93 27.10
CA ILE A 68 35.55 -72.84 26.37
C ILE A 68 34.92 -74.17 25.85
N ARG A 69 34.80 -74.32 24.52
CA ARG A 69 35.47 -75.36 23.68
C ARG A 69 35.24 -75.16 22.17
N SER A 70 36.15 -75.70 21.36
CA SER A 70 36.27 -75.54 19.90
C SER A 70 36.24 -76.89 19.15
N SER A 71 35.74 -76.90 17.91
CA SER A 71 36.17 -77.87 16.89
C SER A 71 35.91 -77.35 15.46
N ILE A 72 36.82 -77.69 14.55
CA ILE A 72 36.82 -77.33 13.11
C ILE A 72 36.26 -78.51 12.32
N MET A 73 35.53 -78.26 11.22
CA MET A 73 35.43 -79.21 10.10
C MET A 73 35.05 -78.53 8.77
N GLU A 74 35.16 -79.29 7.67
CA GLU A 74 35.50 -78.80 6.32
C GLU A 74 34.31 -78.47 5.39
N SER A 75 34.60 -78.24 4.10
CA SER A 75 33.80 -77.46 3.15
C SER A 75 33.02 -78.23 2.08
N ARG A 76 32.00 -77.55 1.50
CA ARG A 76 31.31 -77.79 0.19
C ARG A 76 30.27 -78.93 0.13
N PRO A 77 29.31 -78.89 -0.82
CA PRO A 77 28.47 -77.75 -1.22
C PRO A 77 26.97 -78.13 -1.35
N ALA A 78 26.04 -77.19 -1.22
CA ALA A 78 24.61 -77.43 -1.52
C ALA A 78 23.98 -76.26 -2.27
N GLN A 79 23.11 -76.57 -3.24
CA GLN A 79 22.55 -75.63 -4.20
C GLN A 79 21.26 -74.97 -3.70
N SER A 80 21.03 -73.75 -4.18
CA SER A 80 19.72 -73.12 -4.48
C SER A 80 18.51 -73.48 -3.60
N ARG A 81 18.08 -72.52 -2.77
CA ARG A 81 16.65 -72.24 -2.57
C ARG A 81 16.39 -70.73 -2.64
N GLU A 82 15.72 -70.37 -3.72
CA GLU A 82 14.71 -69.31 -3.88
C GLU A 82 14.80 -68.08 -2.96
N SER A 83 15.31 -67.00 -3.54
CA SER A 83 15.14 -65.63 -3.08
C SER A 83 13.79 -65.07 -3.55
N ASP A 84 12.71 -65.31 -2.81
CA ASP A 84 11.37 -64.78 -3.12
C ASP A 84 10.66 -64.17 -1.88
N ALA A 85 11.41 -63.37 -1.10
CA ALA A 85 10.89 -62.69 0.09
C ALA A 85 11.36 -61.23 0.29
N ASP A 86 12.24 -60.70 -0.58
CA ASP A 86 12.86 -59.37 -0.42
C ASP A 86 12.55 -58.39 -1.59
N ALA A 87 11.55 -58.71 -2.41
CA ALA A 87 10.94 -57.75 -3.32
C ALA A 87 10.01 -56.80 -2.55
N ALA A 88 10.58 -56.04 -1.60
CA ALA A 88 9.86 -55.07 -0.80
C ALA A 88 9.14 -54.07 -1.72
N ALA A 89 7.82 -53.95 -1.55
CA ALA A 89 6.98 -53.11 -2.38
C ALA A 89 7.46 -51.65 -2.30
N VAL A 90 8.07 -51.16 -3.38
CA VAL A 90 8.22 -49.73 -3.63
C VAL A 90 6.80 -49.17 -3.67
N ALA A 91 6.42 -48.40 -2.65
CA ALA A 91 5.10 -47.79 -2.58
C ALA A 91 4.86 -47.01 -3.88
N ALA A 92 3.88 -47.47 -4.68
CA ALA A 92 3.63 -46.91 -6.00
C ALA A 92 3.32 -45.42 -5.87
N ASN A 93 4.11 -44.58 -6.54
CA ASN A 93 3.92 -43.14 -6.46
C ASN A 93 2.67 -42.77 -7.29
N PRO A 94 1.57 -42.29 -6.66
CA PRO A 94 0.30 -42.08 -7.34
C PRO A 94 0.36 -40.99 -8.42
N ASP A 95 1.38 -40.12 -8.40
CA ASP A 95 1.60 -39.12 -9.47
C ASP A 95 1.83 -39.76 -10.85
N TYR A 96 2.28 -41.02 -10.88
CA TYR A 96 2.64 -41.76 -12.10
C TYR A 96 1.67 -42.91 -12.42
N ASP A 97 0.57 -43.05 -11.68
CA ASP A 97 -0.49 -44.01 -12.01
C ASP A 97 -1.39 -43.45 -13.12
N LEU A 98 -1.11 -43.83 -14.36
CA LEU A 98 -1.87 -43.41 -15.54
C LEU A 98 -3.32 -43.92 -15.57
N SER A 99 -3.73 -44.80 -14.64
CA SER A 99 -5.13 -45.21 -14.49
C SER A 99 -5.96 -44.22 -13.67
N GLN A 100 -5.33 -43.31 -12.93
CA GLN A 100 -5.97 -42.32 -12.07
C GLN A 100 -5.75 -40.89 -12.61
N PRO A 101 -6.81 -40.12 -12.88
CA PRO A 101 -6.63 -38.75 -13.37
C PRO A 101 -5.95 -37.88 -12.30
N VAL A 102 -4.98 -37.04 -12.70
CA VAL A 102 -4.38 -36.03 -11.82
C VAL A 102 -5.41 -34.93 -11.52
N SER A 103 -6.26 -35.16 -10.52
CA SER A 103 -7.28 -34.23 -10.04
C SER A 103 -6.99 -33.84 -8.59
N SER A 104 -6.50 -32.61 -8.39
CA SER A 104 -6.34 -32.03 -7.06
C SER A 104 -6.43 -30.52 -7.13
N ALA A 105 -7.15 -29.94 -6.17
CA ALA A 105 -7.23 -28.50 -5.96
C ALA A 105 -6.13 -27.96 -5.05
N VAL A 106 -5.20 -28.82 -4.58
CA VAL A 106 -4.25 -28.51 -3.50
C VAL A 106 -2.79 -28.75 -3.93
N GLY A 107 -1.89 -27.90 -3.44
CA GLY A 107 -0.44 -27.99 -3.62
C GLY A 107 -0.02 -27.99 -5.09
N LEU A 108 1.08 -28.68 -5.38
CA LEU A 108 1.75 -28.67 -6.70
C LEU A 108 0.88 -29.15 -7.87
N ARG A 109 -0.19 -29.90 -7.58
CA ARG A 109 -1.09 -30.55 -8.56
C ARG A 109 -2.21 -29.64 -9.07
N GLN A 110 -2.49 -28.52 -8.40
CA GLN A 110 -3.50 -27.57 -8.86
C GLN A 110 -3.05 -26.84 -10.14
N GLY A 111 -4.00 -26.45 -11.00
CA GLY A 111 -3.75 -25.55 -12.12
C GLY A 111 -2.57 -25.97 -13.00
N LEU A 112 -2.57 -27.23 -13.47
CA LEU A 112 -1.49 -27.74 -14.33
C LEU A 112 -1.41 -26.96 -15.65
N THR A 113 -0.18 -26.71 -16.11
CA THR A 113 0.07 -26.12 -17.43
C THR A 113 -0.51 -27.03 -18.51
N SER A 114 -1.27 -26.49 -19.46
CA SER A 114 -1.92 -27.32 -20.47
C SER A 114 -0.94 -27.79 -21.56
N TYR A 115 -0.40 -29.00 -21.39
CA TYR A 115 0.34 -29.73 -22.43
C TYR A 115 -0.50 -30.83 -23.11
N GLY A 116 -1.80 -30.92 -22.82
CA GLY A 116 -2.69 -31.99 -23.30
C GLY A 116 -2.60 -33.31 -22.51
N ASP A 117 -1.56 -33.48 -21.68
CA ASP A 117 -1.37 -34.62 -20.77
C ASP A 117 -1.10 -34.09 -19.35
N ALA A 118 -2.00 -34.42 -18.41
CA ALA A 118 -1.90 -33.98 -17.02
C ALA A 118 -0.75 -34.66 -16.23
N HIS A 119 -0.45 -35.93 -16.52
CA HIS A 119 0.67 -36.63 -15.88
C HIS A 119 2.00 -36.09 -16.38
N PHE A 120 2.16 -35.85 -17.68
CA PHE A 120 3.33 -35.16 -18.22
C PHE A 120 3.47 -33.75 -17.64
N SER A 121 2.37 -33.01 -17.51
CA SER A 121 2.37 -31.65 -16.94
C SER A 121 2.83 -31.64 -15.47
N LEU A 122 2.37 -32.60 -14.66
CA LEU A 122 2.83 -32.77 -13.28
C LEU A 122 4.28 -33.25 -13.22
N PHE A 123 4.67 -34.22 -14.06
CA PHE A 123 6.05 -34.71 -14.16
C PHE A 123 7.01 -33.58 -14.48
N LEU A 124 6.72 -32.78 -15.51
CA LEU A 124 7.56 -31.66 -15.94
C LEU A 124 7.68 -30.59 -14.84
N ARG A 125 6.57 -30.25 -14.18
CA ARG A 125 6.57 -29.35 -13.01
C ARG A 125 7.43 -29.88 -11.87
N LYS A 126 7.33 -31.18 -11.56
CA LYS A 126 8.16 -31.85 -10.54
C LYS A 126 9.65 -31.86 -10.92
N VAL A 127 10.00 -32.07 -12.19
CA VAL A 127 11.39 -32.01 -12.67
C VAL A 127 11.99 -30.62 -12.44
N PHE A 128 11.31 -29.55 -12.86
CA PHE A 128 11.84 -28.19 -12.72
C PHE A 128 11.90 -27.71 -11.27
N ILE A 129 10.89 -27.98 -10.44
CA ILE A 129 10.91 -27.54 -9.03
C ILE A 129 11.98 -28.31 -8.22
N LYS A 130 12.24 -29.58 -8.55
CA LYS A 130 13.33 -30.37 -7.92
C LYS A 130 14.73 -29.84 -8.22
N ALA A 131 14.92 -29.05 -9.29
CA ALA A 131 16.19 -28.37 -9.56
C ALA A 131 16.56 -27.33 -8.47
N LEU A 132 15.59 -26.91 -7.65
CA LEU A 132 15.81 -26.07 -6.45
C LEU A 132 16.16 -26.87 -5.19
N GLY A 133 16.24 -28.21 -5.27
CA GLY A 133 16.61 -29.08 -4.14
C GLY A 133 15.45 -29.61 -3.29
N TYR A 134 14.19 -29.43 -3.71
CA TYR A 134 13.03 -29.93 -2.95
C TYR A 134 12.87 -31.46 -3.03
N SER A 135 12.58 -32.10 -1.89
CA SER A 135 12.21 -33.52 -1.80
C SER A 135 10.74 -33.76 -2.16
N ASP A 136 10.35 -35.01 -2.49
CA ASP A 136 8.93 -35.34 -2.70
C ASP A 136 8.07 -35.11 -1.44
N ASP A 137 8.63 -35.24 -0.22
CA ASP A 137 7.93 -34.88 1.02
C ASP A 137 7.57 -33.38 1.04
N ALA A 138 8.53 -32.50 0.73
CA ALA A 138 8.28 -31.07 0.69
C ALA A 138 7.22 -30.71 -0.37
N LEU A 139 7.28 -31.36 -1.54
CA LEU A 139 6.34 -31.14 -2.65
C LEU A 139 4.95 -31.78 -2.44
N ALA A 140 4.78 -32.63 -1.43
CA ALA A 140 3.50 -33.19 -1.03
C ALA A 140 2.70 -32.29 -0.07
N ARG A 141 3.36 -31.30 0.56
CA ARG A 141 2.76 -30.37 1.53
C ARG A 141 1.90 -29.30 0.84
N PRO A 142 0.93 -28.69 1.55
CA PRO A 142 0.23 -27.51 1.07
C PRO A 142 1.20 -26.34 0.83
N ILE A 143 0.95 -25.58 -0.24
CA ILE A 143 1.83 -24.50 -0.70
C ILE A 143 1.26 -23.16 -0.27
N VAL A 144 1.99 -22.48 0.63
CA VAL A 144 1.75 -21.07 0.98
C VAL A 144 2.57 -20.19 0.04
N GLY A 145 1.88 -19.47 -0.83
CA GLY A 145 2.46 -18.42 -1.67
C GLY A 145 2.77 -17.17 -0.86
N ILE A 146 3.92 -16.54 -1.06
CA ILE A 146 4.28 -15.29 -0.37
C ILE A 146 4.57 -14.22 -1.43
N ILE A 147 3.71 -13.20 -1.52
CA ILE A 147 3.89 -12.10 -2.47
C ILE A 147 5.03 -11.20 -1.98
N ASN A 148 6.11 -11.16 -2.77
CA ASN A 148 7.29 -10.33 -2.53
C ASN A 148 7.15 -8.98 -3.26
N THR A 149 7.11 -7.90 -2.49
CA THR A 149 7.01 -6.51 -2.98
C THR A 149 8.28 -5.69 -2.68
N HIS A 150 9.41 -6.33 -2.39
CA HIS A 150 10.68 -5.64 -2.16
C HIS A 150 11.18 -4.90 -3.42
N SER A 151 11.78 -3.73 -3.25
CA SER A 151 12.44 -2.98 -4.32
C SER A 151 13.42 -1.96 -3.75
N GLY A 152 14.55 -1.75 -4.42
CA GLY A 152 15.50 -0.68 -4.10
C GLY A 152 14.92 0.74 -4.26
N PHE A 153 13.84 0.89 -5.04
CA PHE A 153 13.06 2.14 -5.15
C PHE A 153 11.86 2.20 -4.19
N ASN A 154 11.78 1.32 -3.19
CA ASN A 154 10.66 1.29 -2.24
C ASN A 154 11.14 1.15 -0.77
N PRO A 155 11.57 2.25 -0.12
CA PRO A 155 12.00 2.23 1.28
C PRO A 155 10.90 1.78 2.26
N CYS A 156 9.62 1.97 1.90
CA CYS A 156 8.48 1.46 2.67
C CYS A 156 8.41 -0.08 2.73
N HIS A 157 9.15 -0.77 1.86
CA HIS A 157 9.22 -2.23 1.69
C HIS A 157 10.64 -2.78 1.87
N ALA A 158 11.56 -2.00 2.46
CA ALA A 158 12.94 -2.42 2.66
C ALA A 158 13.09 -3.59 3.66
N ASN A 159 12.16 -3.76 4.62
CA ASN A 159 12.15 -4.90 5.55
C ASN A 159 11.48 -6.18 4.99
N VAL A 160 10.92 -6.15 3.77
CA VAL A 160 10.21 -7.30 3.17
C VAL A 160 11.01 -8.61 3.17
N PRO A 161 12.34 -8.64 2.89
CA PRO A 161 13.13 -9.88 3.00
C PRO A 161 13.04 -10.53 4.39
N GLN A 162 13.13 -9.73 5.47
CA GLN A 162 13.03 -10.22 6.85
C GLN A 162 11.60 -10.73 7.18
N LEU A 163 10.58 -10.14 6.56
CA LEU A 163 9.19 -10.59 6.68
C LEU A 163 9.00 -11.93 5.96
N ILE A 164 9.57 -12.10 4.77
CA ILE A 164 9.54 -13.37 4.01
C ILE A 164 10.19 -14.49 4.84
N ASP A 165 11.36 -14.26 5.44
CA ASP A 165 12.03 -15.26 6.28
C ASP A 165 11.21 -15.62 7.53
N ALA A 166 10.54 -14.64 8.14
CA ALA A 166 9.64 -14.87 9.27
C ALA A 166 8.37 -15.65 8.87
N VAL A 167 7.74 -15.32 7.74
CA VAL A 167 6.60 -16.08 7.19
C VAL A 167 7.03 -17.52 6.86
N LYS A 168 8.18 -17.69 6.17
CA LYS A 168 8.75 -19.01 5.84
C LYS A 168 8.93 -19.87 7.09
N ARG A 169 9.50 -19.32 8.17
CA ARG A 169 9.62 -19.99 9.47
C ARG A 169 8.26 -20.42 10.02
N GLY A 170 7.26 -19.54 10.03
CA GLY A 170 5.90 -19.84 10.50
C GLY A 170 5.20 -20.94 9.69
N VAL A 171 5.34 -20.92 8.36
CA VAL A 171 4.79 -21.94 7.45
C VAL A 171 5.46 -23.30 7.64
N GLN A 172 6.80 -23.33 7.69
CA GLN A 172 7.57 -24.57 7.82
C GLN A 172 7.33 -25.26 9.17
N LEU A 173 7.30 -24.49 10.27
CA LEU A 173 6.96 -25.01 11.60
C LEU A 173 5.53 -25.55 11.70
N ALA A 174 4.60 -25.05 10.87
CA ALA A 174 3.24 -25.53 10.77
C ALA A 174 3.06 -26.71 9.77
N GLY A 175 4.12 -27.13 9.08
CA GLY A 175 4.08 -28.27 8.15
C GLY A 175 3.77 -27.93 6.68
N GLY A 176 3.69 -26.64 6.31
CA GLY A 176 3.50 -26.22 4.92
C GLY A 176 4.82 -26.07 4.13
N LEU A 177 4.70 -25.88 2.81
CA LEU A 177 5.78 -25.44 1.92
C LEU A 177 5.61 -23.95 1.61
N ALA A 178 6.61 -23.14 1.93
CA ALA A 178 6.61 -21.70 1.67
C ALA A 178 7.33 -21.36 0.37
N VAL A 179 6.66 -20.69 -0.56
CA VAL A 179 7.24 -20.26 -1.85
C VAL A 179 6.94 -18.77 -2.06
N ASP A 180 7.98 -17.94 -2.08
CA ASP A 180 7.81 -16.53 -2.42
C ASP A 180 7.89 -16.29 -3.94
N PHE A 181 7.10 -15.32 -4.41
CA PHE A 181 7.08 -14.89 -5.81
C PHE A 181 6.84 -13.39 -5.91
N PRO A 182 7.41 -12.69 -6.91
CA PRO A 182 7.28 -11.24 -7.02
C PRO A 182 5.92 -10.80 -7.55
N THR A 183 5.47 -9.63 -7.12
CA THR A 183 4.55 -8.75 -7.87
C THR A 183 5.15 -7.35 -7.95
N ILE A 184 4.60 -6.45 -8.78
CA ILE A 184 5.17 -5.11 -8.94
C ILE A 184 5.16 -4.31 -7.62
N SER A 185 6.27 -3.61 -7.35
CA SER A 185 6.43 -2.79 -6.14
C SER A 185 6.12 -1.33 -6.44
N LEU A 186 5.22 -0.71 -5.66
CA LEU A 186 4.80 0.68 -5.83
C LEU A 186 5.22 1.54 -4.64
N HIS A 187 5.92 2.66 -4.91
CA HIS A 187 6.23 3.69 -3.92
C HIS A 187 5.65 5.04 -4.35
N GLU A 188 5.03 5.79 -3.42
CA GLU A 188 4.29 7.03 -3.73
C GLU A 188 5.17 8.06 -4.46
N ALA A 189 6.34 8.36 -3.89
CA ALA A 189 7.22 9.42 -4.39
C ALA A 189 8.11 9.02 -5.59
N PHE A 190 8.20 7.74 -5.92
CA PHE A 190 9.02 7.24 -7.06
C PHE A 190 8.16 6.81 -8.27
N SER A 191 6.83 6.83 -8.16
CA SER A 191 5.92 6.46 -9.25
C SER A 191 5.49 7.68 -10.07
N SER A 192 5.76 7.68 -11.38
CA SER A 192 5.32 8.73 -12.31
C SER A 192 4.27 8.20 -13.29
N PRO A 193 3.17 8.94 -13.58
CA PRO A 193 2.82 10.27 -13.07
C PRO A 193 2.35 10.29 -11.59
N THR A 194 1.88 9.15 -11.09
CA THR A 194 1.54 8.91 -9.66
C THR A 194 1.40 7.41 -9.42
N SER A 195 1.55 6.93 -8.19
CA SER A 195 1.37 5.52 -7.82
C SER A 195 -0.05 4.99 -8.10
N MET A 196 -1.06 5.86 -7.98
CA MET A 196 -2.47 5.49 -8.17
C MET A 196 -2.78 5.11 -9.63
N PHE A 197 -2.03 5.65 -10.60
CA PHE A 197 -2.03 5.20 -11.98
C PHE A 197 -1.69 3.70 -12.10
N LEU A 198 -0.79 3.21 -11.25
CA LEU A 198 -0.27 1.84 -11.26
C LEU A 198 -1.01 0.89 -10.30
N ARG A 199 -1.91 1.38 -9.44
CA ARG A 199 -2.68 0.53 -8.49
C ARG A 199 -3.43 -0.58 -9.23
N ASN A 200 -4.13 -0.24 -10.30
CA ASN A 200 -4.96 -1.20 -11.03
C ASN A 200 -4.08 -2.23 -11.78
N LEU A 201 -2.90 -1.82 -12.27
CA LEU A 201 -1.90 -2.75 -12.81
C LEU A 201 -1.40 -3.73 -11.75
N MET A 202 -1.09 -3.26 -10.53
CA MET A 202 -0.66 -4.13 -9.42
C MET A 202 -1.80 -5.06 -8.98
N SER A 203 -3.05 -4.63 -9.08
CA SER A 203 -4.22 -5.48 -8.83
C SER A 203 -4.33 -6.60 -9.86
N MET A 204 -4.15 -6.32 -11.16
CA MET A 204 -4.14 -7.33 -12.22
C MET A 204 -2.98 -8.31 -12.06
N ASP A 205 -1.78 -7.78 -11.81
CA ASP A 205 -0.57 -8.58 -11.57
C ASP A 205 -0.74 -9.51 -10.36
N THR A 206 -1.30 -8.99 -9.25
CA THR A 206 -1.61 -9.81 -8.07
C THR A 206 -2.68 -10.86 -8.38
N GLU A 207 -3.75 -10.50 -9.07
CA GLU A 207 -4.83 -11.43 -9.44
C GLU A 207 -4.31 -12.59 -10.29
N GLU A 208 -3.65 -12.30 -11.40
CA GLU A 208 -3.16 -13.31 -12.33
C GLU A 208 -2.04 -14.16 -11.72
N MET A 209 -1.13 -13.58 -10.93
CA MET A 209 -0.08 -14.36 -10.28
C MET A 209 -0.64 -15.32 -9.20
N ILE A 210 -1.69 -14.93 -8.46
CA ILE A 210 -2.37 -15.83 -7.51
C ILE A 210 -3.07 -16.99 -8.25
N ARG A 211 -3.66 -16.71 -9.42
CA ARG A 211 -4.38 -17.70 -10.25
C ARG A 211 -3.42 -18.66 -10.97
N ALA A 212 -2.31 -18.15 -11.50
CA ALA A 212 -1.35 -18.90 -12.29
C ALA A 212 -0.41 -19.80 -11.46
N GLN A 213 -0.12 -19.43 -10.22
CA GLN A 213 0.77 -20.20 -9.35
C GLN A 213 0.03 -21.27 -8.53
N PRO A 214 0.67 -22.42 -8.23
CA PRO A 214 0.07 -23.50 -7.46
C PRO A 214 0.09 -23.22 -5.94
N CYS A 215 -0.48 -22.09 -5.54
CA CYS A 215 -0.60 -21.66 -4.14
C CYS A 215 -2.00 -21.96 -3.61
N ASP A 216 -2.09 -22.60 -2.44
CA ASP A 216 -3.33 -22.93 -1.74
C ASP A 216 -3.87 -21.74 -0.94
N VAL A 217 -2.95 -21.04 -0.28
CA VAL A 217 -3.18 -19.84 0.53
C VAL A 217 -2.06 -18.86 0.21
N VAL A 218 -2.37 -17.57 0.21
CA VAL A 218 -1.39 -16.52 -0.16
C VAL A 218 -1.22 -15.51 0.97
N VAL A 219 0.03 -15.29 1.37
CA VAL A 219 0.42 -14.19 2.25
C VAL A 219 0.81 -12.99 1.39
N ALA A 220 0.05 -11.91 1.48
CA ALA A 220 0.23 -10.70 0.67
C ALA A 220 1.03 -9.64 1.43
N ILE A 221 2.34 -9.54 1.18
CA ILE A 221 3.18 -8.53 1.86
C ILE A 221 2.98 -7.17 1.20
N GLY A 222 2.40 -6.22 1.95
CA GLY A 222 2.03 -4.89 1.50
C GLY A 222 2.35 -3.82 2.54
N GLY A 223 2.39 -2.56 2.14
CA GLY A 223 2.70 -1.47 3.07
C GLY A 223 2.42 -0.09 2.48
N CYS A 224 3.21 0.31 1.48
CA CYS A 224 3.10 1.63 0.87
C CYS A 224 1.69 1.86 0.30
N ASP A 225 1.21 3.10 0.39
CA ASP A 225 -0.16 3.57 0.15
C ASP A 225 -1.06 2.71 -0.76
N LYS A 226 -0.61 2.39 -1.98
CA LYS A 226 -1.43 1.74 -3.02
C LYS A 226 -1.28 0.22 -3.08
N THR A 227 -0.31 -0.37 -2.38
CA THR A 227 0.01 -1.81 -2.45
C THR A 227 -1.04 -2.68 -1.76
N VAL A 228 -1.40 -2.34 -0.52
CA VAL A 228 -2.44 -3.04 0.26
C VAL A 228 -3.79 -3.07 -0.48
N PRO A 229 -4.36 -1.95 -0.95
CA PRO A 229 -5.64 -2.00 -1.67
C PRO A 229 -5.53 -2.74 -3.01
N ALA A 230 -4.42 -2.62 -3.75
CA ALA A 230 -4.22 -3.39 -4.99
C ALA A 230 -4.20 -4.91 -4.72
N GLN A 231 -3.54 -5.35 -3.65
CA GLN A 231 -3.49 -6.76 -3.27
C GLN A 231 -4.85 -7.29 -2.80
N LEU A 232 -5.63 -6.48 -2.06
CA LEU A 232 -7.00 -6.83 -1.69
C LEU A 232 -7.90 -6.95 -2.93
N MET A 233 -7.85 -5.97 -3.85
CA MET A 233 -8.63 -6.01 -5.09
C MET A 233 -8.31 -7.26 -5.91
N GLY A 234 -7.02 -7.52 -6.20
CA GLY A 234 -6.61 -8.66 -7.01
C GLY A 234 -6.81 -10.01 -6.34
N GLY A 235 -6.55 -10.12 -5.03
CA GLY A 235 -6.78 -11.35 -4.28
C GLY A 235 -8.26 -11.70 -4.11
N LEU A 236 -9.14 -10.69 -4.01
CA LEU A 236 -10.59 -10.88 -3.95
C LEU A 236 -11.14 -11.36 -5.31
N SER A 237 -10.64 -10.83 -6.42
CA SER A 237 -10.98 -11.32 -7.77
C SER A 237 -10.39 -12.70 -8.10
N ALA A 238 -9.17 -13.01 -7.63
CA ALA A 238 -8.59 -14.36 -7.73
C ALA A 238 -9.29 -15.38 -6.82
N ASN A 239 -9.92 -14.92 -5.73
CA ASN A 239 -10.73 -15.65 -4.77
C ASN A 239 -10.09 -16.95 -4.19
N LYS A 240 -8.76 -16.96 -4.05
CA LYS A 240 -8.03 -17.88 -3.18
C LYS A 240 -7.86 -17.25 -1.79
N PRO A 241 -7.76 -18.04 -0.69
CA PRO A 241 -7.50 -17.52 0.64
C PRO A 241 -6.28 -16.59 0.69
N LEU A 242 -6.47 -15.41 1.28
CA LEU A 242 -5.51 -14.32 1.26
C LEU A 242 -5.34 -13.75 2.68
N LEU A 243 -4.10 -13.73 3.18
CA LEU A 243 -3.72 -13.09 4.43
C LEU A 243 -2.80 -11.90 4.15
N PRO A 244 -3.26 -10.65 4.32
CA PRO A 244 -2.38 -9.49 4.26
C PRO A 244 -1.31 -9.52 5.36
N LEU A 245 -0.09 -9.08 5.02
CA LEU A 245 0.98 -8.84 5.98
C LEU A 245 1.56 -7.45 5.78
N LEU A 246 1.38 -6.60 6.78
CA LEU A 246 1.77 -5.20 6.71
C LEU A 246 3.26 -5.05 7.01
N THR A 247 3.99 -4.21 6.25
CA THR A 247 5.42 -3.93 6.51
C THR A 247 5.65 -3.18 7.82
N GLY A 248 4.69 -2.35 8.23
CA GLY A 248 4.70 -1.55 9.45
C GLY A 248 5.17 -0.10 9.25
N PRO A 249 4.82 0.81 10.17
CA PRO A 249 5.22 2.22 10.10
C PRO A 249 6.68 2.44 10.48
N MET A 250 7.26 3.53 9.96
CA MET A 250 8.50 4.13 10.45
C MET A 250 8.36 4.60 11.91
N MET A 251 9.49 4.74 12.60
CA MET A 251 9.56 5.52 13.85
C MET A 251 9.83 7.01 13.53
N PRO A 252 9.38 7.95 14.37
CA PRO A 252 9.73 9.36 14.22
C PRO A 252 11.23 9.59 14.49
N GLY A 253 11.80 10.60 13.81
CA GLY A 253 13.13 11.13 14.06
C GLY A 253 13.10 12.33 15.00
N SER A 254 14.22 13.07 15.09
CA SER A 254 14.25 14.27 15.92
C SER A 254 15.02 15.42 15.30
N HIS A 255 14.44 16.61 15.38
CA HIS A 255 15.11 17.85 15.02
C HIS A 255 15.00 18.83 16.19
N ARG A 256 16.13 19.33 16.69
CA ARG A 256 16.22 20.23 17.87
C ARG A 256 15.49 19.73 19.14
N GLY A 257 15.36 18.41 19.28
CA GLY A 257 14.66 17.77 20.41
C GLY A 257 13.14 17.63 20.21
N GLU A 258 12.58 18.19 19.15
CA GLU A 258 11.19 17.93 18.74
C GLU A 258 11.10 16.61 17.97
N ARG A 259 9.98 15.90 18.09
CA ARG A 259 9.69 14.69 17.31
C ARG A 259 9.16 15.08 15.93
N ILE A 260 9.82 14.63 14.88
CA ILE A 260 9.36 14.83 13.49
C ILE A 260 9.19 13.48 12.78
N GLY A 261 8.31 13.41 11.80
CA GLY A 261 8.13 12.19 11.02
C GLY A 261 7.65 12.43 9.60
N ALA A 262 7.84 11.40 8.78
CA ALA A 262 7.57 11.47 7.35
C ALA A 262 6.14 11.92 7.06
N CYS A 263 5.99 12.54 5.89
CA CYS A 263 4.74 12.85 5.23
C CYS A 263 4.01 14.09 5.81
N THR A 264 3.58 14.11 7.08
CA THR A 264 2.92 15.31 7.65
C THR A 264 3.93 16.43 7.90
N ASP A 265 5.06 16.13 8.56
CA ASP A 265 6.05 17.16 8.90
C ASP A 265 6.91 17.58 7.69
N CYS A 266 6.99 16.73 6.66
CA CYS A 266 7.48 17.14 5.35
C CYS A 266 6.68 18.34 4.81
N ARG A 267 5.34 18.29 4.94
CA ARG A 267 4.43 19.31 4.40
C ARG A 267 4.42 20.57 5.25
N SER A 268 4.41 20.45 6.58
CA SER A 268 4.42 21.61 7.47
C SER A 268 5.74 22.38 7.36
N ASN A 269 6.90 21.70 7.37
CA ASN A 269 8.19 22.36 7.24
C ASN A 269 8.44 22.91 5.83
N TRP A 270 8.01 22.23 4.77
CA TRP A 270 8.05 22.81 3.41
C TRP A 270 7.17 24.06 3.27
N ALA A 271 6.00 24.08 3.90
CA ALA A 271 5.15 25.27 3.94
C ALA A 271 5.79 26.41 4.74
N ARG A 272 6.42 26.11 5.89
CA ARG A 272 7.19 27.07 6.70
C ARG A 272 8.37 27.67 5.93
N PHE A 273 9.10 26.86 5.18
CA PHE A 273 10.21 27.29 4.32
C PHE A 273 9.70 28.20 3.20
N ARG A 274 8.62 27.81 2.51
CA ARG A 274 7.98 28.68 1.49
C ARG A 274 7.50 30.01 2.07
N ALA A 275 7.06 30.05 3.33
CA ALA A 275 6.64 31.26 4.04
C ALA A 275 7.80 32.11 4.60
N GLY A 276 9.07 31.69 4.41
CA GLY A 276 10.24 32.39 4.95
C GLY A 276 10.41 32.26 6.47
N THR A 277 9.76 31.29 7.11
CA THR A 277 9.78 31.11 8.58
C THR A 277 10.81 30.09 9.09
N ILE A 278 11.48 29.38 8.19
CA ILE A 278 12.71 28.60 8.42
C ILE A 278 13.65 28.82 7.24
N ASP A 279 14.96 28.70 7.46
CA ASP A 279 16.00 28.90 6.45
C ASP A 279 16.36 27.59 5.70
N ILE A 280 17.40 27.66 4.84
CA ILE A 280 17.78 26.53 3.99
C ILE A 280 18.58 25.47 4.77
N GLU A 281 19.32 25.90 5.79
CA GLU A 281 20.03 25.06 6.74
C GLU A 281 19.02 24.22 7.56
N ASP A 282 17.98 24.84 8.10
CA ASP A 282 16.93 24.18 8.88
C ASP A 282 16.10 23.22 8.02
N VAL A 283 15.68 23.60 6.81
CA VAL A 283 14.90 22.69 5.95
C VAL A 283 15.75 21.50 5.47
N SER A 284 17.07 21.68 5.32
CA SER A 284 17.99 20.58 5.02
C SER A 284 18.19 19.65 6.22
N ALA A 285 18.45 20.20 7.41
CA ALA A 285 18.60 19.41 8.64
C ALA A 285 17.30 18.69 9.06
N VAL A 286 16.14 19.22 8.69
CA VAL A 286 14.85 18.51 8.79
C VAL A 286 14.74 17.39 7.74
N ASN A 287 15.31 17.55 6.53
CA ASN A 287 15.25 16.54 5.48
C ASN A 287 15.90 15.21 5.90
N ASP A 288 17.07 15.29 6.53
CA ASP A 288 17.85 14.11 6.97
C ASP A 288 17.11 13.29 8.05
N GLU A 289 16.30 13.94 8.89
CA GLU A 289 15.65 13.35 10.08
C GLU A 289 14.15 13.01 9.88
N LEU A 290 13.55 13.33 8.73
CA LEU A 290 12.13 13.07 8.48
C LEU A 290 11.80 11.58 8.30
N ALA A 291 12.76 10.74 7.89
CA ALA A 291 12.56 9.32 7.61
C ALA A 291 13.72 8.45 8.13
N PRO A 292 13.94 8.39 9.46
CA PRO A 292 15.14 7.79 10.06
C PRO A 292 15.16 6.26 10.04
N THR A 293 14.03 5.62 9.75
CA THR A 293 13.91 4.15 9.68
C THR A 293 13.20 3.72 8.41
N VAL A 294 13.36 2.45 8.04
CA VAL A 294 12.49 1.79 7.04
C VAL A 294 11.04 1.69 7.53
N GLY A 295 10.09 1.47 6.61
CA GLY A 295 8.66 1.33 6.90
C GLY A 295 7.79 2.39 6.22
N THR A 296 6.48 2.34 6.44
CA THR A 296 5.51 3.30 5.86
C THR A 296 5.42 4.62 6.65
N CYS A 297 4.77 5.67 6.10
CA CYS A 297 4.57 6.94 6.81
C CYS A 297 4.10 6.71 8.27
N GLY A 298 4.86 7.19 9.27
CA GLY A 298 4.60 6.97 10.70
C GLY A 298 3.41 7.75 11.29
N VAL A 299 2.50 8.24 10.44
CA VAL A 299 1.34 9.10 10.77
C VAL A 299 0.05 8.43 10.25
N MET A 300 -1.13 9.01 10.48
CA MET A 300 -2.40 8.49 9.94
C MET A 300 -2.61 8.84 8.45
N GLY A 301 -1.58 8.52 7.64
CA GLY A 301 -1.61 8.56 6.18
C GLY A 301 -2.33 7.36 5.56
N THR A 302 -2.30 7.22 4.22
CA THR A 302 -3.05 6.15 3.55
C THR A 302 -2.54 4.75 3.93
N ALA A 303 -1.23 4.52 3.99
CA ALA A 303 -0.66 3.25 4.43
C ALA A 303 -1.20 2.80 5.80
N SER A 304 -1.11 3.66 6.82
CA SER A 304 -1.61 3.39 8.18
C SER A 304 -3.13 3.26 8.24
N THR A 305 -3.85 4.09 7.47
CA THR A 305 -5.32 4.00 7.33
C THR A 305 -5.71 2.62 6.77
N MET A 306 -5.07 2.19 5.68
CA MET A 306 -5.35 0.90 5.05
C MET A 306 -4.95 -0.27 5.97
N ALA A 307 -3.86 -0.16 6.73
CA ALA A 307 -3.49 -1.17 7.74
C ALA A 307 -4.57 -1.31 8.84
N CYS A 308 -5.15 -0.20 9.31
CA CYS A 308 -6.24 -0.22 10.29
C CYS A 308 -7.55 -0.74 9.68
N VAL A 309 -7.87 -0.34 8.45
CA VAL A 309 -9.00 -0.85 7.66
C VAL A 309 -8.91 -2.38 7.48
N VAL A 310 -7.73 -2.94 7.20
CA VAL A 310 -7.55 -4.40 7.06
C VAL A 310 -7.81 -5.16 8.36
N ALA A 311 -7.49 -4.60 9.53
CA ALA A 311 -7.90 -5.18 10.81
C ALA A 311 -9.41 -5.09 11.04
N ALA A 312 -10.04 -3.98 10.66
CA ALA A 312 -11.48 -3.79 10.76
C ALA A 312 -12.29 -4.70 9.81
N LEU A 313 -11.73 -5.01 8.64
CA LEU A 313 -12.21 -6.06 7.73
C LEU A 313 -12.00 -7.48 8.29
N GLY A 314 -11.30 -7.63 9.42
CA GLY A 314 -11.07 -8.90 10.09
C GLY A 314 -9.95 -9.76 9.50
N LEU A 315 -9.06 -9.23 8.64
CA LEU A 315 -8.11 -10.05 7.88
C LEU A 315 -6.73 -10.27 8.52
N ILE A 316 -6.43 -9.64 9.67
CA ILE A 316 -5.10 -9.65 10.31
C ILE A 316 -5.18 -9.64 11.86
N PRO A 317 -4.11 -10.05 12.57
CA PRO A 317 -4.06 -9.98 14.04
C PRO A 317 -4.25 -8.55 14.59
N LEU A 318 -5.25 -8.36 15.45
CA LEU A 318 -5.72 -7.02 15.87
C LEU A 318 -4.72 -6.23 16.72
N ALA A 319 -4.01 -6.90 17.65
CA ALA A 319 -3.15 -6.22 18.62
C ALA A 319 -1.90 -5.57 17.99
N ALA A 320 -1.18 -6.32 17.14
CA ALA A 320 0.11 -5.89 16.58
C ALA A 320 0.12 -5.74 15.05
N GLY A 321 -0.80 -6.40 14.33
CA GLY A 321 -0.81 -6.43 12.85
C GLY A 321 -0.80 -5.04 12.19
N PRO A 322 -1.71 -4.13 12.58
CA PRO A 322 -1.79 -2.79 11.99
C PRO A 322 -0.63 -1.85 12.37
N SER A 323 -0.21 -1.86 13.64
CA SER A 323 0.55 -0.76 14.23
C SER A 323 2.00 -1.08 14.64
N ALA A 324 2.39 -2.36 14.75
CA ALA A 324 3.75 -2.71 15.18
C ALA A 324 4.82 -2.10 14.22
N PRO A 325 5.78 -1.30 14.71
CA PRO A 325 6.76 -0.60 13.86
C PRO A 325 7.56 -1.55 12.97
N ALA A 326 7.95 -1.09 11.77
CA ALA A 326 8.63 -1.91 10.76
C ALA A 326 9.93 -2.56 11.26
N VAL A 327 10.65 -1.87 12.15
CA VAL A 327 11.92 -2.29 12.76
C VAL A 327 11.75 -3.07 14.07
N SER A 328 10.52 -3.32 14.51
CA SER A 328 10.26 -3.97 15.80
C SER A 328 10.30 -5.51 15.70
N ALA A 329 10.77 -6.17 16.76
CA ALA A 329 10.66 -7.63 16.88
C ALA A 329 9.19 -8.12 16.90
N ALA A 330 8.24 -7.25 17.29
CA ALA A 330 6.81 -7.55 17.22
C ALA A 330 6.33 -7.75 15.78
N ARG A 331 6.82 -6.95 14.83
CA ARG A 331 6.51 -7.07 13.40
C ARG A 331 6.96 -8.42 12.81
N LEU A 332 8.12 -8.94 13.24
CA LEU A 332 8.59 -10.27 12.84
C LEU A 332 7.75 -11.40 13.44
N ARG A 333 7.26 -11.25 14.69
CA ARG A 333 6.33 -12.21 15.30
C ARG A 333 4.97 -12.25 14.59
N VAL A 334 4.45 -11.09 14.18
CA VAL A 334 3.24 -11.02 13.33
C VAL A 334 3.44 -11.76 12.01
N ALA A 335 4.58 -11.58 11.35
CA ALA A 335 4.89 -12.27 10.09
C ALA A 335 4.93 -13.79 10.24
N GLU A 336 5.57 -14.29 11.30
CA GLU A 336 5.60 -15.72 11.65
C GLU A 336 4.21 -16.27 11.99
N GLU A 337 3.42 -15.53 12.78
CA GLU A 337 2.04 -15.88 13.07
C GLU A 337 1.18 -15.94 11.79
N THR A 338 1.33 -14.99 10.87
CA THR A 338 0.63 -14.99 9.58
C THR A 338 1.00 -16.23 8.75
N GLY A 339 2.27 -16.64 8.75
CA GLY A 339 2.70 -17.88 8.09
C GLY A 339 2.06 -19.14 8.68
N ARG A 340 2.02 -19.25 10.01
CA ARG A 340 1.31 -20.33 10.73
C ARG A 340 -0.20 -20.34 10.41
N ASN A 341 -0.82 -19.16 10.39
CA ASN A 341 -2.24 -19.01 10.08
C ASN A 341 -2.58 -19.37 8.63
N ALA A 342 -1.67 -19.11 7.68
CA ALA A 342 -1.83 -19.52 6.30
C ALA A 342 -1.91 -21.05 6.15
N VAL A 343 -1.02 -21.80 6.83
CA VAL A 343 -1.06 -23.27 6.79
C VAL A 343 -2.33 -23.84 7.43
N ARG A 344 -2.83 -23.23 8.52
CA ARG A 344 -4.14 -23.59 9.10
C ARG A 344 -5.28 -23.42 8.08
N MET A 345 -5.24 -22.37 7.27
CA MET A 345 -6.25 -22.14 6.22
C MET A 345 -6.21 -23.16 5.08
N CYS A 346 -5.06 -23.78 4.80
CA CYS A 346 -4.96 -24.84 3.80
C CYS A 346 -5.87 -26.06 4.10
N GLY A 347 -6.29 -26.24 5.36
CA GLY A 347 -7.20 -27.33 5.75
C GLY A 347 -8.66 -27.16 5.34
N ASP A 348 -9.10 -25.94 4.98
CA ASP A 348 -10.48 -25.65 4.55
C ASP A 348 -10.53 -24.43 3.62
N ILE A 349 -9.91 -24.57 2.44
CA ILE A 349 -9.72 -23.49 1.46
C ILE A 349 -11.04 -22.76 1.11
N ASP A 350 -12.16 -23.47 1.04
CA ASP A 350 -13.45 -22.92 0.64
C ASP A 350 -14.14 -22.09 1.73
N THR A 351 -13.77 -22.25 3.00
CA THR A 351 -14.19 -21.34 4.08
C THR A 351 -13.39 -20.04 4.08
N TRP A 352 -12.10 -20.07 3.73
CA TRP A 352 -11.20 -18.91 3.82
C TRP A 352 -11.12 -18.05 2.55
N ARG A 353 -11.95 -18.32 1.54
CA ARG A 353 -12.04 -17.50 0.33
C ARG A 353 -12.42 -16.05 0.69
N PRO A 354 -11.75 -15.02 0.17
CA PRO A 354 -11.99 -13.64 0.56
C PRO A 354 -13.43 -13.17 0.29
N GLN A 355 -14.09 -13.67 -0.76
CA GLN A 355 -15.52 -13.38 -1.04
C GLN A 355 -16.51 -14.02 -0.05
N ARG A 356 -16.03 -14.89 0.84
CA ARG A 356 -16.84 -15.53 1.92
C ARG A 356 -16.49 -14.98 3.30
N VAL A 357 -15.22 -14.61 3.51
CA VAL A 357 -14.75 -14.00 4.76
C VAL A 357 -15.18 -12.54 4.88
N LEU A 358 -15.16 -11.79 3.78
CA LEU A 358 -15.60 -10.41 3.74
C LEU A 358 -17.11 -10.36 3.52
N THR A 359 -17.82 -9.66 4.40
CA THR A 359 -19.26 -9.42 4.26
C THR A 359 -19.54 -7.92 4.28
N LYS A 360 -20.80 -7.53 4.04
CA LYS A 360 -21.23 -6.13 4.16
C LYS A 360 -20.84 -5.56 5.53
N GLU A 361 -21.06 -6.33 6.58
CA GLU A 361 -20.75 -6.03 7.98
C GLU A 361 -19.27 -5.77 8.20
N SER A 362 -18.37 -6.58 7.60
CA SER A 362 -16.92 -6.34 7.61
C SER A 362 -16.55 -4.97 7.01
N PHE A 363 -17.21 -4.56 5.92
CA PHE A 363 -17.00 -3.25 5.31
C PHE A 363 -17.63 -2.09 6.13
N LEU A 364 -18.78 -2.29 6.77
CA LEU A 364 -19.35 -1.28 7.70
C LEU A 364 -18.39 -1.04 8.88
N ASN A 365 -17.80 -2.10 9.44
CA ASN A 365 -16.74 -2.00 10.46
C ASN A 365 -15.51 -1.23 9.95
N ALA A 366 -15.08 -1.49 8.72
CA ALA A 366 -13.97 -0.77 8.09
C ALA A 366 -14.24 0.74 7.90
N ILE A 367 -15.47 1.11 7.55
CA ILE A 367 -15.88 2.53 7.42
C ILE A 367 -15.99 3.19 8.81
N THR A 368 -16.52 2.48 9.82
CA THR A 368 -16.55 2.97 11.20
C THR A 368 -15.12 3.25 11.71
N VAL A 369 -14.18 2.32 11.48
CA VAL A 369 -12.76 2.53 11.82
C VAL A 369 -12.14 3.69 11.03
N LEU A 370 -12.41 3.81 9.72
CA LEU A 370 -11.94 4.93 8.89
C LEU A 370 -12.36 6.30 9.47
N GLN A 371 -13.60 6.43 9.93
CA GLN A 371 -14.09 7.65 10.57
C GLN A 371 -13.47 7.86 11.97
N ALA A 372 -13.37 6.80 12.77
CA ALA A 372 -12.85 6.85 14.14
C ALA A 372 -11.35 7.16 14.26
N ILE A 373 -10.56 6.79 13.24
CA ILE A 373 -9.14 7.16 13.14
C ILE A 373 -8.89 8.46 12.37
N GLY A 374 -9.95 9.05 11.78
CA GLY A 374 -9.81 10.20 10.88
C GLY A 374 -8.89 9.90 9.71
N GLY A 375 -9.08 8.76 9.05
CA GLY A 375 -8.14 8.25 8.06
C GLY A 375 -8.01 9.09 6.79
N SER A 376 -7.14 8.62 5.90
CA SER A 376 -6.88 9.20 4.58
C SER A 376 -8.13 9.23 3.71
N THR A 377 -8.40 10.34 3.01
CA THR A 377 -9.50 10.41 2.02
C THR A 377 -9.32 9.40 0.89
N ASN A 378 -8.08 9.05 0.54
CA ASN A 378 -7.77 7.97 -0.40
C ASN A 378 -8.43 6.63 -0.02
N ALA A 379 -8.67 6.38 1.28
CA ALA A 379 -9.30 5.15 1.74
C ALA A 379 -10.76 5.04 1.28
N ALA A 380 -11.46 6.15 1.02
CA ALA A 380 -12.79 6.11 0.39
C ALA A 380 -12.69 5.52 -1.03
N VAL A 381 -11.77 6.05 -1.85
CA VAL A 381 -11.51 5.54 -3.22
C VAL A 381 -11.02 4.08 -3.20
N HIS A 382 -10.21 3.71 -2.21
CA HIS A 382 -9.73 2.34 -2.09
C HIS A 382 -10.82 1.37 -1.62
N LEU A 383 -11.64 1.73 -0.64
CA LEU A 383 -12.78 0.92 -0.19
C LEU A 383 -13.81 0.74 -1.30
N MET A 384 -14.15 1.80 -2.05
CA MET A 384 -15.08 1.70 -3.19
C MET A 384 -14.56 0.76 -4.28
N ALA A 385 -13.26 0.73 -4.55
CA ALA A 385 -12.67 -0.23 -5.48
C ALA A 385 -12.70 -1.68 -4.94
N ILE A 386 -12.37 -1.90 -3.67
CA ILE A 386 -12.40 -3.24 -3.05
C ILE A 386 -13.84 -3.77 -2.98
N VAL A 387 -14.81 -2.94 -2.60
CA VAL A 387 -16.26 -3.25 -2.66
C VAL A 387 -16.68 -3.57 -4.10
N GLY A 388 -16.22 -2.79 -5.08
CA GLY A 388 -16.50 -3.00 -6.51
C GLY A 388 -15.98 -4.32 -7.07
N ARG A 389 -15.01 -4.99 -6.41
CA ARG A 389 -14.56 -6.35 -6.73
C ARG A 389 -15.41 -7.45 -6.10
N HIS A 390 -16.24 -7.15 -5.12
CA HIS A 390 -17.00 -8.15 -4.39
C HIS A 390 -18.38 -8.39 -5.02
N PRO A 391 -18.70 -9.60 -5.51
CA PRO A 391 -19.98 -9.85 -6.19
C PRO A 391 -21.21 -9.52 -5.32
N ASP A 392 -21.22 -9.98 -4.07
CA ASP A 392 -22.38 -9.83 -3.19
C ASP A 392 -22.51 -8.48 -2.45
N VAL A 393 -21.48 -7.62 -2.52
CA VAL A 393 -21.43 -6.33 -1.79
C VAL A 393 -21.32 -5.12 -2.72
N SER A 394 -20.89 -5.32 -3.98
CA SER A 394 -20.83 -4.26 -4.99
C SER A 394 -22.18 -3.56 -5.15
N GLY A 395 -22.18 -2.22 -5.14
CA GLY A 395 -23.39 -1.40 -5.19
C GLY A 395 -24.18 -1.28 -3.87
N ALA A 396 -23.99 -2.19 -2.90
CA ALA A 396 -24.68 -2.15 -1.60
C ALA A 396 -24.02 -1.19 -0.58
N ILE A 397 -22.81 -0.72 -0.88
CA ILE A 397 -22.06 0.28 -0.11
C ILE A 397 -21.60 1.38 -1.08
N THR A 398 -21.87 2.63 -0.73
CA THR A 398 -21.58 3.80 -1.57
C THR A 398 -20.88 4.89 -0.75
N LEU A 399 -20.58 6.04 -1.37
CA LEU A 399 -20.13 7.22 -0.63
C LEU A 399 -21.18 7.67 0.41
N ASP A 400 -22.47 7.49 0.16
CA ASP A 400 -23.51 7.87 1.14
C ASP A 400 -23.43 7.01 2.41
N THR A 401 -23.04 5.73 2.29
CA THR A 401 -22.75 4.86 3.44
C THR A 401 -21.56 5.38 4.28
N ILE A 402 -20.56 6.00 3.63
CA ILE A 402 -19.42 6.63 4.33
C ILE A 402 -19.88 7.86 5.12
N ASP A 403 -20.79 8.66 4.56
CA ASP A 403 -21.34 9.84 5.26
C ASP A 403 -22.28 9.46 6.40
N GLU A 404 -23.16 8.48 6.20
CA GLU A 404 -24.10 7.97 7.20
C GLU A 404 -23.34 7.45 8.44
N ILE A 405 -22.33 6.60 8.23
CA ILE A 405 -21.48 6.12 9.32
C ILE A 405 -20.69 7.30 9.93
N GLY A 406 -20.20 8.23 9.11
CA GLY A 406 -19.55 9.45 9.59
C GLY A 406 -20.39 10.24 10.58
N ARG A 407 -21.70 10.41 10.34
CA ARG A 407 -22.60 11.16 11.24
C ARG A 407 -22.74 10.58 12.64
N ARG A 408 -22.47 9.27 12.82
CA ARG A 408 -22.57 8.57 14.10
C ARG A 408 -21.23 8.19 14.73
N THR A 409 -20.10 8.47 14.06
CA THR A 409 -18.77 8.03 14.51
C THR A 409 -17.85 9.21 14.88
N PRO A 410 -17.46 9.35 16.15
CA PRO A 410 -16.50 10.38 16.60
C PRO A 410 -15.06 10.05 16.18
N LEU A 411 -14.21 11.08 16.08
CA LEU A 411 -12.76 10.92 15.99
C LEU A 411 -12.19 10.62 17.38
N LEU A 412 -11.59 9.43 17.55
CA LEU A 412 -11.02 9.00 18.82
C LEU A 412 -9.49 8.95 18.82
N VAL A 413 -8.85 8.80 17.65
CA VAL A 413 -7.39 8.62 17.58
C VAL A 413 -6.66 9.94 17.33
N ASP A 414 -5.85 10.34 18.30
CA ASP A 414 -4.94 11.49 18.25
C ASP A 414 -3.69 11.11 17.46
N LEU A 415 -3.71 11.37 16.16
CA LEU A 415 -2.56 11.17 15.28
C LEU A 415 -2.50 12.25 14.21
N LYS A 416 -1.28 12.65 13.84
CA LYS A 416 -1.05 13.52 12.68
C LYS A 416 -1.72 12.93 11.42
N PRO A 417 -2.42 13.74 10.59
CA PRO A 417 -2.51 15.19 10.62
C PRO A 417 -3.73 15.77 11.37
N SER A 418 -4.54 14.95 12.07
CA SER A 418 -5.72 15.43 12.82
C SER A 418 -5.43 15.68 14.31
N GLY A 419 -4.24 15.28 14.77
CA GLY A 419 -3.70 15.47 16.11
C GLY A 419 -2.16 15.46 16.05
N GLU A 420 -1.48 15.19 17.16
CA GLU A 420 -0.04 15.47 17.32
C GLU A 420 0.88 14.24 17.35
N ASN A 421 0.33 13.05 17.63
CA ASN A 421 1.13 11.83 17.84
C ASN A 421 1.37 11.00 16.56
N TYR A 422 2.19 9.94 16.69
CA TYR A 422 2.62 9.02 15.62
C TYR A 422 2.12 7.59 15.84
N MET A 423 2.14 6.76 14.79
CA MET A 423 1.69 5.36 14.82
C MET A 423 2.38 4.49 15.89
N THR A 424 3.60 4.87 16.30
CA THR A 424 4.34 4.28 17.42
C THR A 424 3.63 4.54 18.76
N ASP A 425 3.15 5.77 18.97
CA ASP A 425 2.35 6.13 20.15
C ASP A 425 1.00 5.38 20.15
N PHE A 426 0.37 5.22 18.98
CA PHE A 426 -0.85 4.42 18.84
C PHE A 426 -0.62 2.94 19.13
N HIS A 427 0.50 2.36 18.68
CA HIS A 427 0.89 0.99 19.06
C HIS A 427 1.04 0.86 20.58
N ASN A 428 1.73 1.81 21.21
CA ASN A 428 1.96 1.85 22.65
C ASN A 428 0.67 2.11 23.46
N SER A 429 -0.33 2.76 22.86
CA SER A 429 -1.68 2.98 23.41
C SER A 429 -2.59 1.73 23.35
N GLY A 430 -2.04 0.55 23.01
CA GLY A 430 -2.81 -0.69 22.81
C GLY A 430 -3.38 -0.86 21.39
N GLY A 431 -3.13 0.09 20.49
CA GLY A 431 -3.37 -0.01 19.05
C GLY A 431 -4.83 -0.32 18.66
N MET A 432 -4.97 -1.06 17.56
CA MET A 432 -6.28 -1.40 17.01
C MET A 432 -7.12 -2.28 17.93
N LEU A 433 -6.51 -3.12 18.79
CA LEU A 433 -7.27 -3.88 19.77
C LEU A 433 -7.96 -2.95 20.79
N ALA A 434 -7.22 -1.98 21.35
CA ALA A 434 -7.80 -1.01 22.29
C ALA A 434 -8.89 -0.15 21.61
N LEU A 435 -8.65 0.32 20.38
CA LEU A 435 -9.65 1.10 19.62
C LEU A 435 -10.92 0.29 19.35
N LEU A 436 -10.80 -0.96 18.87
CA LEU A 436 -11.97 -1.81 18.56
C LEU A 436 -12.77 -2.16 19.82
N HIS A 437 -12.13 -2.29 20.99
CA HIS A 437 -12.82 -2.44 22.26
C HIS A 437 -13.67 -1.22 22.63
N GLN A 438 -13.16 0.00 22.41
CA GLN A 438 -13.97 1.20 22.60
C GLN A 438 -15.12 1.27 21.58
N LEU A 439 -14.84 0.99 20.29
CA LEU A 439 -15.80 1.09 19.20
C LEU A 439 -16.90 0.01 19.22
N LYS A 440 -16.87 -0.98 20.12
CA LYS A 440 -17.87 -2.05 20.26
C LYS A 440 -19.34 -1.61 20.03
N PRO A 441 -19.84 -0.47 20.57
CA PRO A 441 -21.23 -0.04 20.35
C PRO A 441 -21.59 0.37 18.91
N LEU A 442 -20.59 0.57 18.04
CA LEU A 442 -20.74 0.99 16.64
C LEU A 442 -20.33 -0.11 15.63
N LEU A 443 -19.88 -1.27 16.11
CA LEU A 443 -19.34 -2.35 15.29
C LEU A 443 -20.35 -3.49 15.13
N GLU A 444 -20.41 -4.04 13.92
CA GLU A 444 -21.08 -5.28 13.59
C GLU A 444 -20.25 -6.46 14.12
N LEU A 445 -20.46 -6.80 15.39
CA LEU A 445 -19.65 -7.81 16.11
C LEU A 445 -19.77 -9.23 15.53
N GLY A 446 -20.81 -9.52 14.74
CA GLY A 446 -21.01 -10.80 14.07
C GLY A 446 -20.14 -11.04 12.83
N ALA A 447 -19.41 -10.03 12.34
CA ALA A 447 -18.54 -10.16 11.16
C ALA A 447 -17.44 -11.20 11.40
N MET A 448 -17.25 -12.13 10.46
CA MET A 448 -16.21 -13.18 10.56
C MET A 448 -14.81 -12.60 10.36
N THR A 449 -13.82 -13.19 11.04
CA THR A 449 -12.40 -12.81 10.94
C THR A 449 -11.55 -13.95 10.38
N TYR A 450 -10.28 -13.66 10.11
CA TYR A 450 -9.28 -14.60 9.59
C TYR A 450 -9.10 -15.87 10.45
N THR A 451 -9.52 -15.86 11.71
CA THR A 451 -9.44 -17.03 12.61
C THR A 451 -10.63 -17.97 12.48
N GLY A 452 -11.74 -17.52 11.88
CA GLY A 452 -13.05 -18.20 11.82
C GLY A 452 -13.98 -17.81 12.95
N ARG A 453 -13.50 -17.04 13.94
CA ARG A 453 -14.33 -16.42 14.95
C ARG A 453 -14.90 -15.11 14.45
N THR A 454 -16.03 -14.73 15.01
CA THR A 454 -16.61 -13.39 14.87
C THR A 454 -15.71 -12.33 15.53
N LEU A 455 -15.85 -11.07 15.10
CA LEU A 455 -15.14 -9.94 15.72
C LEU A 455 -15.48 -9.80 17.21
N GLY A 456 -16.73 -10.08 17.61
CA GLY A 456 -17.15 -10.10 19.01
C GLY A 456 -16.39 -11.13 19.86
N GLU A 457 -16.20 -12.34 19.34
CA GLU A 457 -15.43 -13.40 20.00
C GLU A 457 -13.93 -13.06 20.08
N GLU A 458 -13.33 -12.50 19.02
CA GLU A 458 -11.94 -12.01 19.08
C GLU A 458 -11.75 -10.94 20.18
N LEU A 459 -12.67 -9.98 20.26
CA LEU A 459 -12.66 -8.93 21.28
C LEU A 459 -13.14 -9.41 22.67
N ALA A 460 -13.56 -10.67 22.81
CA ALA A 460 -13.83 -11.31 24.10
C ALA A 460 -12.62 -12.13 24.59
N LEU A 461 -11.87 -12.73 23.68
CA LEU A 461 -10.65 -13.50 23.98
C LEU A 461 -9.42 -12.63 24.24
N GLN A 462 -9.37 -11.43 23.66
CA GLN A 462 -8.23 -10.52 23.74
C GLN A 462 -8.58 -9.27 24.55
N SER A 463 -8.02 -9.13 25.75
CA SER A 463 -8.11 -7.87 26.54
C SER A 463 -7.00 -6.90 26.12
N PRO A 464 -7.31 -5.61 25.86
CA PRO A 464 -6.28 -4.61 25.64
C PRO A 464 -5.51 -4.35 26.94
N ILE A 465 -4.21 -4.06 26.81
CA ILE A 465 -3.39 -3.65 27.96
C ILE A 465 -3.86 -2.25 28.40
N PRO A 466 -4.23 -2.03 29.67
CA PRO A 466 -4.63 -0.71 30.14
C PRO A 466 -3.48 0.30 30.05
N VAL A 467 -3.73 1.44 29.43
CA VAL A 467 -2.78 2.57 29.31
C VAL A 467 -3.41 3.79 30.00
N PRO A 468 -2.68 4.50 30.89
CA PRO A 468 -3.19 5.73 31.51
C PRO A 468 -3.56 6.77 30.45
N GLN A 469 -4.70 7.46 30.61
CA GLN A 469 -5.24 8.34 29.56
C GLN A 469 -4.25 9.42 29.08
N HIS A 470 -3.44 9.97 29.99
CA HIS A 470 -2.42 10.98 29.66
C HIS A 470 -1.23 10.45 28.84
N LEU A 471 -1.12 9.13 28.64
CA LEU A 471 -0.16 8.45 27.77
C LEU A 471 -0.84 7.79 26.55
N SER A 472 -2.18 7.82 26.48
CA SER A 472 -2.97 7.21 25.41
C SER A 472 -3.28 8.24 24.34
N CYS A 473 -3.02 7.89 23.08
CA CYS A 473 -3.52 8.65 21.93
C CYS A 473 -4.91 8.17 21.46
N ILE A 474 -5.62 7.37 22.28
CA ILE A 474 -7.00 6.93 22.03
C ILE A 474 -7.90 7.60 23.07
N GLN A 475 -8.73 8.54 22.61
CA GLN A 475 -9.69 9.28 23.44
C GLN A 475 -10.98 8.49 23.68
N PRO A 476 -11.62 8.63 24.85
CA PRO A 476 -12.91 8.01 25.13
C PRO A 476 -14.05 8.69 24.36
N PHE A 477 -15.17 7.98 24.20
CA PHE A 477 -16.40 8.50 23.59
C PHE A 477 -16.97 9.76 24.26
N SER A 478 -16.66 10.02 25.54
CA SER A 478 -17.09 11.22 26.27
C SER A 478 -16.29 12.47 25.91
N GLU A 479 -15.05 12.31 25.42
CA GLU A 479 -14.12 13.41 25.13
C GLU A 479 -13.42 13.21 23.76
N PRO A 480 -14.19 13.06 22.66
CA PRO A 480 -13.61 12.82 21.35
C PRO A 480 -12.92 14.07 20.78
N LEU A 481 -11.91 13.87 19.94
CA LEU A 481 -11.17 14.96 19.27
C LEU A 481 -12.03 15.72 18.27
N TYR A 482 -13.03 15.04 17.69
CA TYR A 482 -14.02 15.61 16.80
C TYR A 482 -15.33 14.82 16.95
N PRO A 483 -16.48 15.47 17.15
CA PRO A 483 -17.68 14.79 17.65
C PRO A 483 -18.30 13.79 16.66
N ALA A 484 -18.24 14.09 15.36
CA ALA A 484 -18.69 13.20 14.29
C ALA A 484 -18.16 13.66 12.93
N SER A 485 -18.21 12.79 11.92
CA SER A 485 -17.93 13.10 10.51
C SER A 485 -16.50 13.62 10.25
N SER A 486 -15.50 12.84 10.69
CA SER A 486 -14.09 13.11 10.42
C SER A 486 -13.79 13.28 8.92
N LEU A 487 -14.44 12.46 8.10
CA LEU A 487 -14.59 12.59 6.65
C LEU A 487 -16.07 12.86 6.34
N VAL A 488 -16.35 13.89 5.54
CA VAL A 488 -17.68 14.22 5.01
C VAL A 488 -17.73 13.94 3.50
N VAL A 489 -18.89 13.56 3.00
CA VAL A 489 -19.19 13.52 1.57
C VAL A 489 -19.99 14.76 1.20
N LEU A 490 -19.51 15.54 0.23
CA LEU A 490 -20.19 16.74 -0.26
C LEU A 490 -20.78 16.48 -1.66
N LYS A 491 -22.00 16.96 -1.88
CA LYS A 491 -22.74 16.91 -3.15
C LYS A 491 -23.23 18.32 -3.53
N GLY A 492 -23.61 18.49 -4.79
CA GLY A 492 -24.11 19.75 -5.32
C GLY A 492 -23.78 19.85 -6.81
N ASN A 493 -24.01 21.00 -7.44
CA ASN A 493 -23.80 21.13 -8.89
C ASN A 493 -22.33 20.92 -9.31
N LEU A 494 -21.35 21.21 -8.45
CA LEU A 494 -19.92 20.93 -8.70
C LEU A 494 -19.58 19.44 -8.61
N ALA A 495 -20.27 18.69 -7.75
CA ALA A 495 -19.94 17.31 -7.41
C ALA A 495 -21.21 16.42 -7.36
N PRO A 496 -21.94 16.24 -8.48
CA PRO A 496 -23.18 15.46 -8.49
C PRO A 496 -22.94 13.96 -8.25
N GLY A 497 -21.76 13.43 -8.64
CA GLY A 497 -21.30 12.09 -8.28
C GLY A 497 -20.69 11.98 -6.87
N GLY A 498 -20.67 13.09 -6.12
CA GLY A 498 -20.02 13.20 -4.82
C GLY A 498 -18.57 13.70 -4.88
N SER A 499 -18.10 14.12 -3.71
CA SER A 499 -16.73 14.53 -3.41
C SER A 499 -16.48 14.29 -1.91
N VAL A 500 -15.23 14.27 -1.46
CA VAL A 500 -14.89 14.03 -0.05
C VAL A 500 -14.04 15.16 0.53
N MET A 501 -14.26 15.46 1.82
CA MET A 501 -13.45 16.40 2.60
C MET A 501 -13.11 15.78 3.97
N LYS A 502 -11.87 15.94 4.42
CA LYS A 502 -11.46 15.54 5.79
C LYS A 502 -11.72 16.69 6.76
N ALA A 503 -12.98 16.87 7.15
CA ALA A 503 -13.43 17.98 8.00
C ALA A 503 -12.66 18.05 9.34
N SER A 504 -12.29 16.91 9.93
CA SER A 504 -11.51 16.87 11.17
C SER A 504 -10.19 17.65 11.11
N ALA A 505 -9.50 17.63 9.96
CA ALA A 505 -8.19 18.27 9.76
C ALA A 505 -8.24 19.71 9.21
N SER A 506 -9.42 20.32 9.12
CA SER A 506 -9.58 21.76 8.85
C SER A 506 -8.86 22.58 9.92
N LYS A 507 -8.03 23.55 9.51
CA LYS A 507 -7.26 24.41 10.43
C LYS A 507 -8.02 25.69 10.78
N ASP A 508 -8.76 26.26 9.84
CA ASP A 508 -9.78 27.29 10.12
C ASP A 508 -11.18 26.68 9.99
N ARG A 509 -11.83 26.45 11.14
CA ARG A 509 -13.18 25.86 11.21
C ARG A 509 -14.24 26.69 10.47
N ARG A 510 -14.03 27.99 10.27
CA ARG A 510 -14.92 28.85 9.45
C ARG A 510 -14.98 28.36 8.00
N LEU A 511 -13.88 27.83 7.47
CA LEU A 511 -13.81 27.36 6.08
C LEU A 511 -14.69 26.13 5.80
N LEU A 512 -15.15 25.41 6.85
CA LEU A 512 -16.13 24.32 6.72
C LEU A 512 -17.51 24.83 6.27
N ARG A 513 -17.78 26.14 6.43
CA ARG A 513 -18.96 26.82 5.89
C ARG A 513 -18.52 28.14 5.23
N HIS A 514 -18.05 28.05 4.00
CA HIS A 514 -17.40 29.15 3.28
C HIS A 514 -18.09 29.50 1.97
N ARG A 515 -17.95 30.77 1.57
CA ARG A 515 -18.42 31.31 0.29
C ARG A 515 -17.36 32.29 -0.22
N GLY A 516 -16.68 31.95 -1.32
CA GLY A 516 -15.56 32.75 -1.84
C GLY A 516 -15.41 32.74 -3.36
N ARG A 517 -14.75 33.77 -3.92
CA ARG A 517 -14.45 33.87 -5.36
C ARG A 517 -13.45 32.79 -5.77
N ALA A 518 -13.74 32.06 -6.84
CA ALA A 518 -12.86 31.06 -7.42
C ALA A 518 -11.59 31.69 -8.01
N VAL A 519 -10.45 31.06 -7.75
CA VAL A 519 -9.18 31.26 -8.45
C VAL A 519 -8.79 29.91 -9.06
N VAL A 520 -8.90 29.82 -10.38
CA VAL A 520 -8.91 28.59 -11.16
C VAL A 520 -7.56 28.35 -11.82
N PHE A 521 -6.98 27.19 -11.53
CA PHE A 521 -5.81 26.66 -12.20
C PHE A 521 -6.22 25.53 -13.15
N ALA A 522 -5.87 25.66 -14.43
CA ALA A 522 -6.32 24.72 -15.48
C ALA A 522 -5.69 23.32 -15.41
N GLY A 523 -4.73 23.10 -14.51
CA GLY A 523 -3.98 21.86 -14.34
C GLY A 523 -2.67 22.09 -13.58
N SER A 524 -1.96 21.01 -13.23
CA SER A 524 -0.72 21.09 -12.43
C SER A 524 0.36 22.01 -13.01
N ALA A 525 0.46 22.08 -14.34
CA ALA A 525 1.40 22.97 -15.03
C ALA A 525 0.96 24.46 -15.02
N ASP A 526 -0.34 24.74 -14.93
CA ASP A 526 -0.83 26.11 -14.77
C ASP A 526 -0.64 26.59 -13.32
N LEU A 527 -0.98 25.73 -12.37
CA LEU A 527 -0.73 25.95 -10.94
C LEU A 527 0.73 26.31 -10.67
N ALA A 528 1.68 25.49 -11.13
CA ALA A 528 3.10 25.69 -10.88
C ALA A 528 3.65 27.02 -11.44
N ARG A 529 3.01 27.60 -12.47
CA ARG A 529 3.39 28.92 -13.02
C ARG A 529 2.74 30.08 -12.29
N ARG A 530 1.49 29.95 -11.86
CA ARG A 530 0.65 31.06 -11.37
C ARG A 530 0.58 31.19 -9.85
N ILE A 531 0.72 30.10 -9.08
CA ILE A 531 0.39 30.09 -7.63
C ILE A 531 1.20 31.10 -6.80
N ASP A 532 2.45 31.35 -7.20
CA ASP A 532 3.39 32.27 -6.53
C ASP A 532 3.69 33.53 -7.36
N ASP A 533 2.88 33.81 -8.40
CA ASP A 533 2.92 35.07 -9.14
C ASP A 533 2.44 36.23 -8.23
N PRO A 534 3.26 37.28 -7.99
CA PRO A 534 2.84 38.45 -7.23
C PRO A 534 1.53 39.07 -7.75
N ALA A 535 1.29 39.03 -9.07
CA ALA A 535 0.14 39.63 -9.73
C ALA A 535 -1.16 38.78 -9.68
N LEU A 536 -1.13 37.56 -9.11
CA LEU A 536 -2.33 36.73 -8.97
C LEU A 536 -3.41 37.42 -8.10
N ASP A 537 -4.61 37.68 -8.63
CA ASP A 537 -5.76 38.16 -7.84
C ASP A 537 -6.25 37.04 -6.90
N VAL A 538 -5.75 37.04 -5.66
CA VAL A 538 -6.08 36.04 -4.64
C VAL A 538 -6.03 36.68 -3.25
N THR A 539 -7.04 36.38 -2.43
CA THR A 539 -7.17 36.81 -1.03
C THR A 539 -7.34 35.60 -0.12
N PRO A 540 -7.23 35.74 1.22
CA PRO A 540 -7.46 34.63 2.15
C PRO A 540 -8.85 33.99 2.05
N ASP A 541 -9.86 34.75 1.60
CA ASP A 541 -11.24 34.28 1.42
C ASP A 541 -11.52 33.73 -0.01
N SER A 542 -10.54 33.77 -0.92
CA SER A 542 -10.66 33.12 -2.23
C SER A 542 -10.74 31.59 -2.10
N VAL A 543 -11.40 30.95 -3.07
CA VAL A 543 -11.46 29.49 -3.20
C VAL A 543 -10.49 29.06 -4.30
N LEU A 544 -9.48 28.27 -3.97
CA LEU A 544 -8.54 27.78 -4.97
C LEU A 544 -9.14 26.53 -5.65
N VAL A 545 -9.32 26.59 -6.97
CA VAL A 545 -9.91 25.52 -7.78
C VAL A 545 -8.84 24.95 -8.70
N LEU A 546 -8.60 23.65 -8.66
CA LEU A 546 -7.66 22.96 -9.54
C LEU A 546 -8.39 21.94 -10.40
N GLN A 547 -8.35 22.19 -11.71
CA GLN A 547 -8.98 21.38 -12.75
C GLN A 547 -7.98 20.37 -13.34
N ASN A 548 -8.52 19.36 -14.03
CA ASN A 548 -7.82 18.38 -14.86
C ASN A 548 -6.74 17.60 -14.10
N ILE A 549 -7.01 17.24 -12.84
CA ILE A 549 -6.18 16.33 -12.05
C ILE A 549 -6.95 15.11 -11.54
N GLY A 550 -8.10 14.81 -12.15
CA GLY A 550 -8.87 13.58 -11.96
C GLY A 550 -8.24 12.33 -12.61
N PRO A 551 -8.94 11.18 -12.57
CA PRO A 551 -8.48 9.92 -13.14
C PRO A 551 -7.98 10.01 -14.58
N VAL A 552 -8.76 10.58 -15.51
CA VAL A 552 -8.37 10.72 -16.93
C VAL A 552 -7.57 12.00 -17.18
N GLY A 553 -7.90 13.10 -16.49
CA GLY A 553 -7.34 14.44 -16.72
C GLY A 553 -5.83 14.54 -16.52
N ASN A 554 -5.34 14.01 -15.41
CA ASN A 554 -3.92 13.78 -15.17
C ASN A 554 -3.74 12.30 -14.81
N PRO A 555 -3.50 11.42 -15.82
CA PRO A 555 -3.75 9.98 -15.71
C PRO A 555 -3.24 9.35 -14.41
N GLY A 556 -4.16 8.90 -13.57
CA GLY A 556 -3.83 8.38 -12.24
C GLY A 556 -4.35 9.19 -11.07
N MET A 557 -4.95 10.38 -11.27
CA MET A 557 -5.53 11.19 -10.20
C MET A 557 -4.49 11.54 -9.10
N PRO A 558 -3.48 12.40 -9.36
CA PRO A 558 -2.37 12.65 -8.44
C PRO A 558 -2.78 13.31 -7.11
N GLU A 559 -1.89 13.26 -6.12
CA GLU A 559 -2.06 13.90 -4.80
C GLU A 559 -1.85 15.43 -4.80
N ALA A 560 -2.20 16.08 -5.92
CA ALA A 560 -2.02 17.51 -6.18
C ALA A 560 -3.21 18.38 -5.70
N GLY A 561 -4.29 17.78 -5.19
CA GLY A 561 -5.43 18.50 -4.63
C GLY A 561 -5.13 19.24 -3.32
N LEU A 562 -4.01 18.94 -2.66
CA LEU A 562 -3.39 19.87 -1.71
C LEU A 562 -2.72 21.02 -2.49
N ILE A 563 -3.54 21.94 -2.98
CA ILE A 563 -3.07 23.18 -3.60
C ILE A 563 -2.26 23.94 -2.53
N PRO A 564 -1.00 24.33 -2.80
CA PRO A 564 -0.22 25.13 -1.87
C PRO A 564 -0.89 26.48 -1.60
N ILE A 565 -0.78 27.00 -0.38
CA ILE A 565 -1.12 28.40 -0.11
C ILE A 565 -0.17 29.28 -0.94
N PRO A 566 -0.67 30.31 -1.67
CA PRO A 566 0.17 31.28 -2.38
C PRO A 566 1.22 31.86 -1.44
N ARG A 567 2.49 31.90 -1.85
CA ARG A 567 3.61 32.31 -0.98
C ARG A 567 3.35 33.66 -0.32
N LYS A 568 2.87 34.65 -1.09
CA LYS A 568 2.54 36.00 -0.58
C LYS A 568 1.47 36.03 0.52
N LEU A 569 0.61 35.02 0.59
CA LEU A 569 -0.38 34.85 1.67
C LEU A 569 0.21 34.06 2.84
N ALA A 570 1.06 33.06 2.57
CA ALA A 570 1.75 32.31 3.60
C ALA A 570 2.74 33.19 4.41
N GLU A 571 3.45 34.11 3.74
CA GLU A 571 4.28 35.17 4.34
C GLU A 571 3.46 36.13 5.23
N GLN A 572 2.15 36.26 4.96
CA GLN A 572 1.19 37.04 5.78
C GLN A 572 0.54 36.20 6.90
N GLY A 573 0.98 34.96 7.11
CA GLY A 573 0.46 34.06 8.14
C GLY A 573 -0.80 33.27 7.77
N VAL A 574 -1.21 33.24 6.49
CA VAL A 574 -2.36 32.42 6.05
C VAL A 574 -1.96 30.93 6.06
N LEU A 575 -2.60 30.14 6.92
CA LEU A 575 -2.31 28.72 7.10
C LEU A 575 -3.31 27.77 6.43
N ASP A 576 -4.49 28.27 6.05
CA ASP A 576 -5.58 27.48 5.46
C ASP A 576 -6.42 28.33 4.49
N MET A 577 -6.99 27.68 3.48
CA MET A 577 -7.92 28.24 2.49
C MET A 577 -8.82 27.12 1.98
N LEU A 578 -10.05 27.41 1.55
CA LEU A 578 -10.87 26.40 0.87
C LEU A 578 -10.23 26.05 -0.49
N ARG A 579 -9.94 24.76 -0.69
CA ARG A 579 -9.36 24.22 -1.94
C ARG A 579 -10.26 23.13 -2.50
N VAL A 580 -10.40 23.08 -3.82
CA VAL A 580 -11.43 22.29 -4.52
C VAL A 580 -10.79 21.65 -5.75
N SER A 581 -10.87 20.32 -5.90
CA SER A 581 -10.33 19.63 -7.10
C SER A 581 -10.94 18.25 -7.36
N ASP A 582 -10.78 17.77 -8.59
CA ASP A 582 -11.04 16.39 -9.01
C ASP A 582 -9.93 15.40 -8.60
N GLY A 583 -8.84 15.89 -8.01
CA GLY A 583 -7.69 15.09 -7.61
C GLY A 583 -7.77 14.48 -6.23
N ARG A 584 -6.62 13.99 -5.75
CA ARG A 584 -6.44 13.46 -4.40
C ARG A 584 -5.55 14.37 -3.55
N MET A 585 -5.46 14.08 -2.26
CA MET A 585 -4.36 14.52 -1.40
C MET A 585 -3.78 13.32 -0.67
N SER A 586 -2.57 13.45 -0.15
CA SER A 586 -2.04 12.48 0.80
C SER A 586 -2.86 12.53 2.08
N GLY A 587 -3.16 11.38 2.69
CA GLY A 587 -3.85 11.32 4.00
C GLY A 587 -3.14 12.05 5.15
N THR A 588 -1.90 12.46 4.90
CA THR A 588 -0.97 13.19 5.78
C THR A 588 -1.08 14.71 5.64
N ALA A 589 -1.96 15.20 4.76
CA ALA A 589 -2.28 16.60 4.61
C ALA A 589 -3.38 17.04 5.59
N GLY A 590 -3.29 18.29 6.05
CA GLY A 590 -4.33 18.99 6.79
C GLY A 590 -4.71 20.30 6.09
N GLY A 591 -5.83 20.87 6.53
CA GLY A 591 -6.49 22.03 5.94
C GLY A 591 -7.86 21.69 5.35
N THR A 592 -8.60 22.73 4.98
CA THR A 592 -9.96 22.61 4.46
C THR A 592 -9.96 22.39 2.94
N ILE A 593 -10.26 21.16 2.50
CA ILE A 593 -10.07 20.71 1.10
C ILE A 593 -11.18 19.75 0.67
N ALA A 594 -11.85 20.06 -0.44
CA ALA A 594 -12.76 19.17 -1.15
C ALA A 594 -12.04 18.48 -2.33
N LEU A 595 -12.18 17.16 -2.40
CA LEU A 595 -11.40 16.28 -3.27
C LEU A 595 -12.29 15.26 -3.97
N HIS A 596 -11.73 14.59 -4.97
CA HIS A 596 -12.37 13.45 -5.65
C HIS A 596 -13.70 13.83 -6.32
N ILE A 597 -13.84 15.09 -6.72
CA ILE A 597 -15.04 15.62 -7.37
C ILE A 597 -15.34 14.80 -8.61
N SER A 598 -16.56 14.27 -8.67
CA SER A 598 -17.07 13.48 -9.77
C SER A 598 -18.35 14.07 -10.36
N PRO A 599 -18.49 14.14 -11.70
CA PRO A 599 -17.49 13.80 -12.71
C PRO A 599 -16.25 14.71 -12.67
N GLU A 600 -15.08 14.13 -12.93
CA GLU A 600 -13.81 14.88 -12.98
C GLU A 600 -13.85 16.02 -14.00
N SER A 601 -13.04 17.06 -13.82
CA SER A 601 -13.12 18.23 -14.68
C SER A 601 -12.72 17.94 -16.12
N ALA A 602 -11.99 16.85 -16.39
CA ALA A 602 -11.62 16.45 -17.75
C ALA A 602 -12.80 15.90 -18.56
N ASP A 603 -13.86 15.42 -17.90
CA ASP A 603 -15.11 15.04 -18.55
C ASP A 603 -15.75 16.28 -19.22
N PRO A 604 -16.10 16.25 -20.51
CA PRO A 604 -16.73 17.37 -21.22
C PRO A 604 -18.05 17.88 -20.62
N THR A 605 -18.73 17.07 -19.81
CA THR A 605 -20.00 17.40 -19.14
C THR A 605 -19.82 17.95 -17.71
N SER A 606 -18.61 17.84 -17.12
CA SER A 606 -18.37 18.24 -15.73
C SER A 606 -18.50 19.75 -15.50
N VAL A 607 -19.29 20.10 -14.48
CA VAL A 607 -19.46 21.49 -13.99
C VAL A 607 -18.14 22.04 -13.44
N LEU A 608 -17.32 21.22 -12.76
CA LEU A 608 -15.99 21.64 -12.29
C LEU A 608 -15.12 22.14 -13.45
N GLY A 609 -15.26 21.54 -14.64
CA GLY A 609 -14.51 21.92 -15.84
C GLY A 609 -15.00 23.16 -16.58
N ILE A 610 -16.06 23.84 -16.09
CA ILE A 610 -16.55 25.13 -16.62
C ILE A 610 -16.46 26.30 -15.62
N VAL A 611 -15.93 26.06 -14.42
CA VAL A 611 -15.63 27.12 -13.43
C VAL A 611 -14.53 28.03 -13.98
N ARG A 612 -14.66 29.34 -13.73
CA ARG A 612 -13.78 30.43 -14.18
C ARG A 612 -13.36 31.30 -13.00
N ASP A 613 -12.26 32.04 -13.18
CA ASP A 613 -11.81 33.04 -12.22
C ASP A 613 -12.95 34.02 -11.89
N GLY A 614 -13.25 34.20 -10.60
CA GLY A 614 -14.29 35.10 -10.10
C GLY A 614 -15.68 34.51 -9.92
N ASP A 615 -15.99 33.30 -10.42
CA ASP A 615 -17.25 32.61 -10.06
C ASP A 615 -17.33 32.39 -8.55
N MET A 616 -18.53 32.41 -7.97
CA MET A 616 -18.71 32.20 -6.52
C MET A 616 -18.87 30.73 -6.17
N VAL A 617 -18.00 30.19 -5.32
CA VAL A 617 -18.07 28.80 -4.83
C VAL A 617 -18.53 28.78 -3.37
N VAL A 618 -19.48 27.89 -3.06
CA VAL A 618 -20.05 27.66 -1.73
C VAL A 618 -19.72 26.24 -1.29
N CYS A 619 -19.25 26.11 -0.04
CA CYS A 619 -19.06 24.84 0.64
C CYS A 619 -19.72 24.92 2.02
N ASP A 620 -20.60 23.97 2.35
CA ASP A 620 -21.24 23.83 3.66
C ASP A 620 -21.17 22.36 4.09
N ALA A 621 -20.17 22.04 4.92
CA ALA A 621 -19.91 20.68 5.38
C ALA A 621 -21.00 20.13 6.32
N GLU A 622 -21.81 20.99 6.94
CA GLU A 622 -22.95 20.56 7.75
C GLU A 622 -24.09 20.07 6.83
N LYS A 623 -24.41 20.87 5.80
CA LYS A 623 -25.44 20.57 4.80
C LYS A 623 -25.01 19.58 3.71
N ARG A 624 -23.74 19.18 3.68
CA ARG A 624 -23.11 18.38 2.61
C ARG A 624 -23.15 19.04 1.23
N LEU A 625 -23.04 20.36 1.20
CA LEU A 625 -23.15 21.15 -0.02
C LEU A 625 -21.77 21.54 -0.57
N LEU A 626 -21.58 21.35 -1.87
CA LEU A 626 -20.49 21.92 -2.65
C LEU A 626 -21.02 22.36 -4.02
N GLU A 627 -21.09 23.67 -4.25
CA GLU A 627 -21.70 24.24 -5.45
C GLU A 627 -21.01 25.53 -5.94
N VAL A 628 -21.28 25.88 -7.20
CA VAL A 628 -20.92 27.16 -7.81
C VAL A 628 -22.21 27.94 -8.10
N GLU A 629 -22.28 29.19 -7.66
CA GLU A 629 -23.45 30.07 -7.78
C GLU A 629 -23.56 30.67 -9.19
N ILE A 630 -23.86 29.81 -10.17
CA ILE A 630 -24.24 30.17 -11.53
C ILE A 630 -25.54 29.44 -11.89
N SER A 631 -26.38 30.03 -12.75
CA SER A 631 -27.67 29.43 -13.11
C SER A 631 -27.51 28.19 -13.99
N ASP A 632 -28.49 27.29 -13.97
CA ASP A 632 -28.50 26.08 -14.81
C ASP A 632 -28.40 26.41 -16.30
N ALA A 633 -28.94 27.56 -16.73
CA ALA A 633 -28.80 28.08 -18.09
C ALA A 633 -27.35 28.46 -18.43
N GLU A 634 -26.62 29.12 -17.51
CA GLU A 634 -25.20 29.43 -17.69
C GLU A 634 -24.34 28.17 -17.63
N ILE A 635 -24.64 27.21 -16.74
CA ILE A 635 -23.98 25.90 -16.68
C ILE A 635 -24.13 25.18 -18.02
N THR A 636 -25.36 25.08 -18.54
CA THR A 636 -25.66 24.44 -19.83
C THR A 636 -24.91 25.13 -20.97
N SER A 637 -25.01 26.47 -21.07
CA SER A 637 -24.35 27.25 -22.13
C SER A 637 -22.82 27.10 -22.08
N ARG A 638 -22.21 27.11 -20.89
CA ARG A 638 -20.77 26.89 -20.73
C ARG A 638 -20.36 25.46 -21.10
N ILE A 639 -21.16 24.45 -20.78
CA ILE A 639 -20.90 23.05 -21.16
C ILE A 639 -20.98 22.89 -22.68
N GLU A 640 -22.02 23.42 -23.34
CA GLU A 640 -22.16 23.39 -24.80
C GLU A 640 -21.00 24.10 -25.51
N ALA A 641 -20.66 25.31 -25.07
CA ALA A 641 -19.52 26.06 -25.59
C ALA A 641 -18.18 25.33 -25.38
N ARG A 642 -18.02 24.66 -24.23
CA ARG A 642 -16.87 23.82 -23.93
C ARG A 642 -16.81 22.61 -24.86
N GLN A 643 -17.89 21.85 -25.01
CA GLN A 643 -17.97 20.70 -25.93
C GLN A 643 -17.70 21.10 -27.38
N ALA A 644 -18.21 22.24 -27.84
CA ALA A 644 -17.92 22.79 -29.16
C ALA A 644 -16.42 23.09 -29.36
N ARG A 645 -15.74 23.63 -28.33
CA ARG A 645 -14.29 23.89 -28.34
C ARG A 645 -13.45 22.62 -28.23
N LEU A 646 -13.90 21.62 -27.47
CA LEU A 646 -13.18 20.36 -27.22
C LEU A 646 -13.14 19.42 -28.44
N LYS A 647 -13.61 19.82 -29.63
CA LYS A 647 -13.50 19.06 -30.90
C LYS A 647 -12.06 18.88 -31.41
N THR A 648 -11.05 19.38 -30.68
CA THR A 648 -9.61 19.22 -30.95
C THR A 648 -8.92 18.43 -29.83
N GLU A 649 -7.67 18.00 -30.06
CA GLU A 649 -6.99 16.96 -29.26
C GLU A 649 -6.90 17.26 -27.75
N THR A 650 -7.73 16.57 -26.97
CA THR A 650 -7.78 16.64 -25.51
C THR A 650 -7.45 15.27 -24.90
N PRO A 651 -7.05 15.16 -23.62
CA PRO A 651 -6.83 13.86 -22.98
C PRO A 651 -8.04 12.92 -23.10
N TRP A 652 -9.25 13.47 -22.95
CA TRP A 652 -10.50 12.72 -23.07
C TRP A 652 -10.72 12.13 -24.47
N LEU A 653 -10.43 12.87 -25.55
CA LEU A 653 -10.57 12.35 -26.92
C LEU A 653 -9.38 11.49 -27.38
N THR A 654 -8.17 11.81 -26.92
CA THR A 654 -6.95 11.10 -27.35
C THR A 654 -6.78 9.74 -26.67
N ARG A 655 -7.55 9.43 -25.62
CA ARG A 655 -7.54 8.11 -24.95
C ARG A 655 -7.81 6.94 -25.91
N GLU A 656 -8.68 7.13 -26.89
CA GLU A 656 -9.02 6.09 -27.88
C GLU A 656 -7.84 5.72 -28.79
N LYS A 657 -6.95 6.67 -29.06
CA LYS A 657 -5.76 6.49 -29.91
C LYS A 657 -4.47 6.27 -29.11
N THR A 658 -4.52 6.41 -27.78
CA THR A 658 -3.33 6.27 -26.93
C THR A 658 -2.93 4.80 -26.80
N ARG A 659 -1.64 4.51 -27.03
CA ARG A 659 -1.04 3.17 -26.93
C ARG A 659 -0.56 2.82 -25.51
N GLY A 660 -0.36 1.53 -25.26
CA GLY A 660 0.21 1.00 -24.01
C GLY A 660 -0.70 1.16 -22.80
N TYR A 661 -0.14 0.94 -21.60
CA TYR A 661 -0.92 0.97 -20.35
C TYR A 661 -1.65 2.31 -20.10
N ARG A 662 -1.07 3.44 -20.50
CA ARG A 662 -1.76 4.76 -20.44
C ARG A 662 -3.06 4.78 -21.24
N GLY A 663 -3.09 4.14 -22.41
CA GLY A 663 -4.28 4.02 -23.22
C GLY A 663 -5.34 3.13 -22.59
N LEU A 664 -4.93 1.97 -22.08
CA LEU A 664 -5.81 1.07 -21.33
C LEU A 664 -6.43 1.79 -20.13
N TYR A 665 -5.58 2.41 -19.30
CA TYR A 665 -6.00 3.15 -18.12
C TYR A 665 -7.03 4.23 -18.47
N MET A 666 -6.73 5.12 -19.41
CA MET A 666 -7.61 6.24 -19.71
C MET A 666 -8.97 5.83 -20.33
N ARG A 667 -9.04 4.68 -21.01
CA ARG A 667 -10.30 4.15 -21.57
C ARG A 667 -11.16 3.42 -20.54
N SER A 668 -10.54 2.67 -19.63
CA SER A 668 -11.23 1.76 -18.70
C SER A 668 -11.38 2.28 -17.28
N VAL A 669 -10.68 3.34 -16.89
CA VAL A 669 -10.77 3.87 -15.52
C VAL A 669 -12.15 4.49 -15.25
N ASN A 670 -12.80 4.01 -14.20
CA ASN A 670 -14.05 4.57 -13.71
C ASN A 670 -13.81 5.84 -12.86
N GLN A 671 -14.88 6.56 -12.51
CA GLN A 671 -14.77 7.80 -11.73
C GLN A 671 -14.54 7.52 -10.23
N ALA A 672 -14.06 8.53 -9.49
CA ALA A 672 -13.53 8.34 -8.14
C ALA A 672 -14.53 7.77 -7.10
N GLN A 673 -15.83 8.03 -7.25
CA GLN A 673 -16.90 7.44 -6.43
C GLN A 673 -17.07 5.94 -6.62
N TYR A 674 -16.62 5.40 -7.76
CA TYR A 674 -16.54 3.96 -8.06
C TYR A 674 -15.13 3.39 -7.82
N GLY A 675 -14.27 4.16 -7.14
CA GLY A 675 -12.95 3.74 -6.68
C GLY A 675 -11.80 3.92 -7.67
N ALA A 676 -12.01 4.58 -8.82
CA ALA A 676 -11.03 4.74 -9.89
C ALA A 676 -10.36 3.42 -10.34
N ASP A 677 -11.14 2.34 -10.33
CA ASP A 677 -10.75 1.00 -10.82
C ASP A 677 -11.00 0.87 -12.33
N PHE A 678 -10.61 -0.25 -12.95
CA PHE A 678 -11.01 -0.55 -14.31
C PHE A 678 -12.39 -1.20 -14.36
N ASP A 679 -13.26 -0.65 -15.20
CA ASP A 679 -14.61 -1.13 -15.49
C ASP A 679 -14.68 -2.66 -15.71
N PHE A 680 -13.81 -3.17 -16.58
CA PHE A 680 -13.75 -4.59 -16.95
C PHE A 680 -13.23 -5.53 -15.86
N LEU A 681 -12.73 -5.00 -14.74
CA LEU A 681 -12.27 -5.79 -13.59
C LEU A 681 -13.22 -5.73 -12.39
N THR A 682 -14.26 -4.88 -12.44
CA THR A 682 -15.30 -4.89 -11.40
C THR A 682 -16.06 -6.22 -11.40
N ALA A 683 -16.72 -6.56 -10.29
CA ALA A 683 -17.47 -7.81 -10.18
C ALA A 683 -18.62 -7.93 -11.21
N ALA A 684 -19.13 -6.80 -11.71
CA ALA A 684 -20.14 -6.76 -12.76
C ALA A 684 -19.56 -6.87 -14.18
N GLY A 685 -18.24 -6.74 -14.34
CA GLY A 685 -17.59 -6.53 -15.63
C GLY A 685 -17.91 -5.15 -16.23
N PRO A 686 -17.53 -4.92 -17.50
CA PRO A 686 -17.76 -3.64 -18.16
C PRO A 686 -19.25 -3.45 -18.46
N SER A 687 -19.80 -2.28 -18.16
CA SER A 687 -21.13 -1.87 -18.63
C SER A 687 -21.14 -1.77 -20.15
N LYS A 688 -22.05 -2.48 -20.81
CA LYS A 688 -22.24 -2.45 -22.27
C LYS A 688 -22.71 -1.10 -22.81
#